data_AF-A0A812NIS0-F1
#
_entry.id   AF-A0A812NIS0-F1
#
_cell.length_a   1.000
_cell.length_b   1.000
_cell.length_c   1.000
_cell.angle_alpha   90.00
_cell.angle_beta   90.00
_cell.angle_gamma   90.00
#
_symmetry.space_group_name_H-M   'P 1'
#
loop_
_entity.id
_entity.type
_entity.pdbx_description
1 polymer ?
#
loop_
_entity_poly.entity_id
_entity_poly.type
_entity_poly.pdbx_seq_one_letter_code
_entity_poly.pdbx_strand_id
1 'polypeptide(L)'
;PETHIRACEWLDIISHRPKANGSRLDKYRQKYEAHKSHADIADAGLPGVALVLLTFSALVTVCQCRVLRKRLCEYLKFKNLPTKPFRVLSPDDSCAGPLRQVLVAAINRNTAWNQAEKQWLRSQIRVQPGRVETFKSKWNHVATARNTSTNTVMHTSEEFQLSVLDGTALHKLEKNWDVQYRPNVAEKVTWTIKAADEAWTNAGCQHFPSRALREEVCRSVQKSTRLSRTCRRQEKSSTEYLEHTKQMRFFLKHAAVVPDDKERTTAWCLAPVAYQLLCILFVLVSDTWYFVQYSRQSANQILFDRVSGVLGAAMCKRFGITPLSQLLPYVYCSIKSKCFWAGHKARRVCEQSGHSCVRKICSYWKWPRRRLWRKIHKGIDLLIKRFSPGAETWGLSDASSRLKSGLSKLRPGARLCACHRCNCHKAPLTVVVADAGQFYEEVSPAAACNAVTGIVLKASRAGWTHVAVHRSCKKQSFLSTRVSPPMGSGFVWFSLREITCAFFAAMCVSLVSVGHLVASLKGLPIGGLLSRAATSAYLASAEQFWFSSSASRHQAGFRSVSGLWRNTMLHLRYIDDVILASRALCRQCLMDVFPIVYPEVSFKIAPTGSSQTWLDMQIDCVTGDIAPKPRKPCTPPPWATSKQYIRPLILGAMLRATAVSTSPRAVRVFMLRFLAGLREAGWSKRVICHALFTVHRDHLLPLLRFLRKVVRSEGFQRLLR
;
A
#
# COMPACT_ATOMS: atom_id res chain seq x y z
N PRO A 1 25.30 38.98 34.23
CA PRO A 1 25.54 39.74 32.99
C PRO A 1 24.51 39.35 31.92
N GLU A 2 23.54 40.24 31.77
CA GLU A 2 22.25 40.07 31.11
C GLU A 2 22.37 39.77 29.61
N THR A 3 21.75 38.68 29.17
CA THR A 3 21.41 38.44 27.77
C THR A 3 20.01 38.96 27.49
N HIS A 4 19.83 40.28 27.62
CA HIS A 4 18.65 40.96 27.09
C HIS A 4 18.75 40.97 25.57
N ILE A 5 17.97 40.11 24.90
CA ILE A 5 17.67 40.29 23.48
C ILE A 5 16.98 41.65 23.36
N ARG A 6 17.68 42.63 22.77
CA ARG A 6 17.12 43.97 22.58
C ARG A 6 15.92 43.86 21.64
N ALA A 7 14.88 44.67 21.83
CA ALA A 7 13.70 44.69 20.96
C ALA A 7 14.06 44.84 19.46
N CYS A 8 15.21 45.45 19.16
CA CYS A 8 15.83 45.57 17.84
C CYS A 8 16.18 44.21 17.21
N GLU A 9 16.69 43.25 17.98
CA GLU A 9 17.09 41.92 17.49
C GLU A 9 15.87 41.04 17.16
N TRP A 10 14.75 41.24 17.87
CA TRP A 10 13.47 40.61 17.53
C TRP A 10 12.87 41.20 16.25
N LEU A 11 13.01 42.51 16.03
CA LEU A 11 12.65 43.17 14.77
C LEU A 11 13.51 42.66 13.61
N ASP A 12 14.80 42.38 13.82
CA ASP A 12 15.67 41.73 12.82
C ASP A 12 15.24 40.29 12.49
N ILE A 13 14.83 39.52 13.49
CA ILE A 13 14.29 38.15 13.30
C ILE A 13 12.94 38.17 12.54
N ILE A 14 12.10 39.18 12.77
CA ILE A 14 10.83 39.37 12.06
C ILE A 14 11.05 39.89 10.63
N SER A 15 11.97 40.83 10.44
CA SER A 15 12.29 41.45 9.15
C SER A 15 13.02 40.49 8.20
N HIS A 16 13.74 39.49 8.73
CA HIS A 16 14.47 38.47 7.96
C HIS A 16 13.66 37.27 7.46
N ARG A 17 12.32 37.34 7.38
CA ARG A 17 11.57 36.29 6.67
C ARG A 17 11.70 36.41 5.15
N PRO A 18 12.05 35.32 4.45
CA PRO A 18 11.71 35.14 3.04
C PRO A 18 10.18 35.04 2.95
N LYS A 19 9.50 36.04 2.37
CA LYS A 19 8.07 35.95 2.10
C LYS A 19 7.81 34.78 1.15
N ALA A 20 6.95 33.87 1.60
CA ALA A 20 6.14 33.04 0.72
C ALA A 20 5.25 33.98 -0.11
N ASN A 21 5.18 33.70 -1.41
CA ASN A 21 4.55 34.48 -2.49
C ASN A 21 5.43 35.62 -3.05
N GLY A 22 6.31 35.25 -3.99
CA GLY A 22 6.26 35.85 -5.32
C GLY A 22 6.95 37.20 -5.63
N SER A 23 8.05 37.60 -4.98
CA SER A 23 8.76 38.83 -5.43
C SER A 23 10.29 38.89 -5.21
N ARG A 24 10.97 37.78 -4.94
CA ARG A 24 12.45 37.78 -4.78
C ARG A 24 13.23 37.64 -6.10
N LEU A 25 12.60 37.27 -7.21
CA LEU A 25 13.26 37.22 -8.52
C LEU A 25 13.54 38.63 -9.08
N ASP A 26 12.67 39.61 -8.84
CA ASP A 26 12.83 40.95 -9.41
C ASP A 26 13.94 41.78 -8.75
N LYS A 27 14.21 41.59 -7.46
CA LYS A 27 15.34 42.25 -6.78
C LYS A 27 16.70 41.66 -7.16
N TYR A 28 16.78 40.36 -7.44
CA TYR A 28 18.01 39.77 -7.97
C TYR A 28 18.20 40.10 -9.45
N ARG A 29 17.12 40.24 -10.22
CA ARG A 29 17.16 40.72 -11.61
C ARG A 29 17.59 42.19 -11.68
N GLN A 30 17.08 43.06 -10.81
CA GLN A 30 17.53 44.46 -10.70
C GLN A 30 18.97 44.59 -10.22
N LYS A 31 19.45 43.73 -9.30
CA LYS A 31 20.86 43.74 -8.87
C LYS A 31 21.81 43.13 -9.91
N TYR A 32 21.32 42.19 -10.71
CA TYR A 32 22.05 41.62 -11.85
C TYR A 32 22.11 42.59 -13.04
N GLU A 33 21.04 43.35 -13.28
CA GLU A 33 21.01 44.41 -14.32
C GLU A 33 21.80 45.65 -13.90
N ALA A 34 21.81 46.03 -12.61
CA ALA A 34 22.66 47.09 -12.07
C ALA A 34 24.17 46.72 -11.99
N HIS A 35 24.52 45.44 -12.11
CA HIS A 35 25.90 44.98 -12.24
C HIS A 35 26.30 44.68 -13.69
N LYS A 36 25.36 44.76 -14.64
CA LYS A 36 25.65 44.71 -16.07
C LYS A 36 26.09 46.07 -16.62
N SER A 37 25.85 47.16 -15.88
CA SER A 37 26.25 48.54 -16.25
C SER A 37 27.63 48.95 -15.74
N HIS A 38 28.40 48.05 -15.13
CA HIS A 38 29.77 48.30 -14.66
C HIS A 38 30.75 47.20 -15.10
N ALA A 39 30.58 46.70 -16.32
CA ALA A 39 31.51 45.75 -16.94
C ALA A 39 32.18 46.38 -18.16
N ASP A 40 32.88 47.49 -17.93
CA ASP A 40 34.05 47.88 -18.71
C ASP A 40 35.21 47.94 -17.71
N ILE A 41 35.96 46.85 -17.61
CA ILE A 41 37.39 46.76 -17.27
C ILE A 41 37.78 45.30 -17.54
N ALA A 42 38.68 45.15 -18.51
CA ALA A 42 39.30 43.91 -18.92
C ALA A 42 40.39 43.45 -17.94
N ASP A 43 40.83 42.20 -18.14
CA ASP A 43 42.12 41.62 -17.74
C ASP A 43 42.48 41.50 -16.25
N ALA A 44 42.11 40.36 -15.67
CA ALA A 44 43.08 39.42 -15.06
C ALA A 44 42.34 38.14 -14.68
N GLY A 45 42.81 36.99 -15.19
CA GLY A 45 42.21 35.70 -14.94
C GLY A 45 42.20 35.33 -13.45
N LEU A 46 41.01 35.06 -12.90
CA LEU A 46 40.79 34.17 -11.76
C LEU A 46 39.27 33.92 -11.57
N PRO A 47 38.71 32.80 -12.10
CA PRO A 47 37.30 32.43 -11.90
C PRO A 47 36.98 31.96 -10.47
N GLY A 48 37.98 31.88 -9.58
CA GLY A 48 37.84 31.29 -8.25
C GLY A 48 37.19 32.19 -7.20
N VAL A 49 37.38 33.51 -7.27
CA VAL A 49 37.00 34.42 -6.16
C VAL A 49 35.50 34.67 -6.12
N ALA A 50 34.82 34.75 -7.26
CA ALA A 50 33.36 34.91 -7.32
C ALA A 50 32.60 33.64 -6.85
N LEU A 51 33.11 32.45 -7.17
CA LEU A 51 32.53 31.18 -6.72
C LEU A 51 32.79 30.95 -5.22
N VAL A 52 33.98 31.33 -4.74
CA VAL A 52 34.33 31.31 -3.31
C VAL A 52 33.49 32.34 -2.55
N LEU A 53 33.26 33.56 -3.05
CA LEU A 53 32.41 34.55 -2.39
C LEU A 53 30.92 34.20 -2.43
N LEU A 54 30.41 33.56 -3.48
CA LEU A 54 29.03 33.04 -3.53
C LEU A 54 28.84 31.83 -2.59
N THR A 55 29.82 30.93 -2.50
CA THR A 55 29.79 29.83 -1.54
C THR A 55 30.04 30.30 -0.12
N PHE A 56 30.91 31.30 0.12
CA PHE A 56 31.10 31.96 1.42
C PHE A 56 29.84 32.71 1.81
N SER A 57 29.21 33.48 0.93
CA SER A 57 27.94 34.17 1.22
C SER A 57 26.81 33.17 1.51
N ALA A 58 26.76 32.03 0.80
CA ALA A 58 25.82 30.94 1.07
C ALA A 58 26.15 30.18 2.37
N LEU A 59 27.42 29.94 2.70
CA LEU A 59 27.87 29.30 3.93
C LEU A 59 27.70 30.21 5.14
N VAL A 60 28.01 31.49 5.00
CA VAL A 60 27.79 32.56 5.97
C VAL A 60 26.29 32.68 6.22
N THR A 61 25.44 32.67 5.18
CA THR A 61 23.98 32.63 5.40
C THR A 61 23.49 31.32 6.02
N VAL A 62 24.08 30.15 5.71
CA VAL A 62 23.70 28.87 6.36
C VAL A 62 24.12 28.81 7.83
N CYS A 63 25.34 29.26 8.15
CA CYS A 63 25.85 29.35 9.52
C CYS A 63 25.09 30.42 10.31
N GLN A 64 24.85 31.60 9.75
CA GLN A 64 23.98 32.62 10.34
C GLN A 64 22.56 32.11 10.52
N CYS A 65 21.97 31.40 9.54
CA CYS A 65 20.66 30.75 9.70
C CYS A 65 20.66 29.72 10.82
N ARG A 66 21.73 28.94 11.00
CA ARG A 66 21.86 27.97 12.10
C ARG A 66 21.96 28.67 13.44
N VAL A 67 22.78 29.71 13.56
CA VAL A 67 22.94 30.50 14.78
C VAL A 67 21.65 31.22 15.13
N LEU A 68 21.02 31.91 14.17
CA LEU A 68 19.72 32.56 14.34
C LEU A 68 18.63 31.56 14.73
N ARG A 69 18.62 30.36 14.13
CA ARG A 69 17.67 29.31 14.50
C ARG A 69 17.92 28.76 15.90
N LYS A 70 19.19 28.62 16.31
CA LYS A 70 19.56 28.22 17.67
C LYS A 70 19.11 29.28 18.69
N ARG A 71 19.46 30.55 18.46
CA ARG A 71 19.05 31.69 19.29
C ARG A 71 17.53 31.86 19.36
N LEU A 72 16.84 31.71 18.22
CA LEU A 72 15.38 31.70 18.19
C LEU A 72 14.82 30.54 19.01
N CYS A 73 15.37 29.32 18.88
CA CYS A 73 14.93 28.19 19.70
C CYS A 73 15.20 28.41 21.20
N GLU A 74 16.31 29.04 21.57
CA GLU A 74 16.63 29.41 22.95
C GLU A 74 15.67 30.47 23.48
N TYR A 75 15.39 31.54 22.72
CA TYR A 75 14.39 32.55 23.06
C TYR A 75 13.00 31.93 23.24
N LEU A 76 12.58 31.08 22.29
CA LEU A 76 11.29 30.41 22.37
C LEU A 76 11.19 29.53 23.62
N LYS A 77 12.25 28.81 23.99
CA LYS A 77 12.29 28.04 25.24
C LYS A 77 12.24 28.95 26.46
N PHE A 78 13.03 30.02 26.48
CA PHE A 78 13.08 30.98 27.59
C PHE A 78 11.71 31.64 27.84
N LYS A 79 10.99 32.02 26.79
CA LYS A 79 9.64 32.60 26.87
C LYS A 79 8.52 31.56 26.97
N ASN A 80 8.83 30.27 27.09
CA ASN A 80 7.86 29.18 27.03
C ASN A 80 6.92 29.27 25.80
N LEU A 81 7.45 29.76 24.68
CA LEU A 81 6.77 29.83 23.39
C LEU A 81 6.92 28.51 22.61
N PRO A 82 5.97 28.20 21.72
CA PRO A 82 6.08 27.09 20.78
C PRO A 82 7.37 27.05 19.98
N THR A 83 8.16 25.99 20.18
CA THR A 83 9.40 25.75 19.40
C THR A 83 9.13 25.15 18.02
N LYS A 84 7.91 24.65 17.80
CA LYS A 84 7.46 24.07 16.53
C LYS A 84 6.29 24.87 15.97
N PRO A 85 6.18 25.00 14.63
CA PRO A 85 5.02 25.62 14.02
C PRO A 85 3.76 24.79 14.28
N PHE A 86 2.61 25.46 14.45
CA PHE A 86 1.30 24.82 14.54
C PHE A 86 0.89 24.23 13.19
N ARG A 87 1.39 23.03 12.90
CA ARG A 87 1.01 22.25 11.71
C ARG A 87 -0.11 21.30 12.10
N VAL A 88 -1.30 21.56 11.60
CA VAL A 88 -2.50 20.80 11.94
C VAL A 88 -3.28 20.42 10.69
N LEU A 89 -3.84 19.22 10.72
CA LEU A 89 -4.82 18.76 9.75
C LEU A 89 -6.21 19.10 10.30
N SER A 90 -6.99 19.90 9.57
CA SER A 90 -8.40 20.07 9.93
C SER A 90 -9.17 18.77 9.67
N PRO A 91 -10.28 18.50 10.37
CA PRO A 91 -11.06 17.29 10.14
C PRO A 91 -11.53 17.14 8.68
N ASP A 92 -11.94 18.25 8.07
CA ASP A 92 -12.24 18.37 6.64
C ASP A 92 -11.96 19.80 6.15
N ASP A 93 -12.19 20.08 4.86
CA ASP A 93 -12.00 21.41 4.28
C ASP A 93 -12.93 22.48 4.87
N SER A 94 -14.14 22.10 5.30
CA SER A 94 -15.10 23.03 5.90
C SER A 94 -14.69 23.50 7.31
N CYS A 95 -13.89 22.70 8.02
CA CYS A 95 -13.35 23.03 9.34
C CYS A 95 -11.99 23.73 9.30
N ALA A 96 -11.33 23.86 8.15
CA ALA A 96 -10.00 24.47 8.04
C ALA A 96 -9.97 25.95 8.47
N GLY A 97 -10.98 26.72 8.05
CA GLY A 97 -11.16 28.12 8.43
C GLY A 97 -11.42 28.28 9.94
N PRO A 98 -12.47 27.62 10.49
CA PRO A 98 -12.77 27.65 11.92
C PRO A 98 -11.57 27.24 12.80
N LEU A 99 -10.86 26.16 12.44
CA LEU A 99 -9.68 25.72 13.18
C LEU A 99 -8.59 26.79 13.22
N ARG A 100 -8.34 27.47 12.10
CA ARG A 100 -7.37 28.57 12.05
C ARG A 100 -7.80 29.74 12.93
N GLN A 101 -9.08 30.13 12.87
CA GLN A 101 -9.63 31.23 13.68
C GLN A 101 -9.49 30.95 15.16
N VAL A 102 -9.78 29.72 15.58
CA VAL A 102 -9.67 29.28 16.97
C VAL A 102 -8.21 29.33 17.45
N LEU A 103 -7.26 28.84 16.66
CA LEU A 103 -5.84 28.93 17.01
C LEU A 103 -5.35 30.38 17.10
N VAL A 104 -5.84 31.26 16.22
CA VAL A 104 -5.54 32.70 16.27
C VAL A 104 -6.14 33.34 17.53
N ALA A 105 -7.39 33.00 17.87
CA ALA A 105 -8.06 33.50 19.06
C ALA A 105 -7.34 33.03 20.34
N ALA A 106 -6.91 31.76 20.38
CA ALA A 106 -6.12 31.21 21.48
C ALA A 106 -4.80 31.96 21.68
N ILE A 107 -4.11 32.30 20.58
CA ILE A 107 -2.90 33.13 20.63
C ILE A 107 -3.19 34.54 21.16
N ASN A 108 -4.24 35.18 20.65
CA ASN A 108 -4.55 36.56 21.01
C ASN A 108 -4.98 36.71 22.49
N ARG A 109 -5.70 35.71 23.02
CA ARG A 109 -6.17 35.68 24.42
C ARG A 109 -5.08 35.35 25.43
N ASN A 110 -3.93 34.82 24.99
CA ASN A 110 -2.84 34.56 25.91
C ASN A 110 -2.22 35.91 26.35
N THR A 111 -2.33 36.22 27.64
CA THR A 111 -1.81 37.47 28.23
C THR A 111 -0.31 37.43 28.46
N ALA A 112 0.30 36.25 28.50
CA ALA A 112 1.75 36.09 28.71
C ALA A 112 2.59 36.46 27.48
N TRP A 113 1.96 36.66 26.32
CA TRP A 113 2.66 36.94 25.05
C TRP A 113 2.40 38.37 24.59
N ASN A 114 3.48 39.06 24.19
CA ASN A 114 3.38 40.42 23.64
C ASN A 114 2.84 40.41 22.19
N GLN A 115 2.57 41.59 21.64
CA GLN A 115 1.95 41.71 20.31
C GLN A 115 2.81 41.15 19.17
N ALA A 116 4.13 41.32 19.26
CA ALA A 116 5.06 40.85 18.22
C ALA A 116 5.21 39.31 18.26
N GLU A 117 5.23 38.71 19.44
CA GLU A 117 5.17 37.26 19.65
C GLU A 117 3.86 36.68 19.10
N LYS A 118 2.72 37.31 19.42
CA LYS A 118 1.42 36.92 18.87
C LYS A 118 1.40 36.99 17.34
N GLN A 119 1.98 38.03 16.74
CA GLN A 119 2.08 38.15 15.29
C GLN A 119 2.95 37.06 14.67
N TRP A 120 4.09 36.77 15.29
CA TRP A 120 4.97 35.68 14.87
C TRP A 120 4.26 34.33 14.96
N LEU A 121 3.64 33.99 16.09
CA LEU A 121 2.92 32.72 16.28
C LEU A 121 1.78 32.53 15.28
N ARG A 122 0.97 33.57 15.04
CA ARG A 122 -0.10 33.55 14.01
C ARG A 122 0.46 33.19 12.64
N SER A 123 1.62 33.74 12.31
CA SER A 123 2.30 33.48 11.04
C SER A 123 2.95 32.08 10.95
N GLN A 124 3.00 31.32 12.05
CA GLN A 124 3.46 29.92 12.10
C GLN A 124 2.30 28.92 11.97
N ILE A 125 1.05 29.36 12.02
CA ILE A 125 -0.10 28.49 11.84
C ILE A 125 -0.14 27.98 10.40
N ARG A 126 -0.18 26.66 10.25
CA ARG A 126 -0.36 25.95 8.98
C ARG A 126 -1.47 24.94 9.16
N VAL A 127 -2.69 25.34 8.78
CA VAL A 127 -3.84 24.44 8.69
C VAL A 127 -3.88 23.87 7.27
N GLN A 128 -3.85 22.55 7.16
CA GLN A 128 -4.09 21.85 5.90
C GLN A 128 -5.44 21.13 6.00
N PRO A 129 -6.28 21.15 4.96
CA PRO A 129 -7.47 20.32 4.90
C PRO A 129 -7.10 18.85 5.11
N GLY A 130 -7.65 18.23 6.14
CA GLY A 130 -7.48 16.79 6.34
C GLY A 130 -8.23 15.98 5.30
N ARG A 131 -7.96 14.68 5.31
CA ARG A 131 -8.69 13.76 4.45
C ARG A 131 -10.09 13.58 5.03
N VAL A 132 -11.09 13.83 4.19
CA VAL A 132 -12.49 13.51 4.47
C VAL A 132 -12.61 12.07 4.98
N GLU A 133 -13.21 11.91 6.15
CA GLU A 133 -13.46 10.59 6.73
C GLU A 133 -14.49 9.79 5.90
N THR A 134 -14.29 8.49 5.87
CA THR A 134 -15.17 7.52 5.19
C THR A 134 -15.66 6.51 6.21
N PHE A 135 -16.73 5.77 5.94
CA PHE A 135 -17.14 4.70 6.86
C PHE A 135 -16.03 3.65 7.07
N LYS A 136 -15.20 3.43 6.05
CA LYS A 136 -14.01 2.57 6.13
C LYS A 136 -12.98 3.02 7.16
N SER A 137 -12.81 4.33 7.40
CA SER A 137 -11.85 4.80 8.41
C SER A 137 -12.33 4.52 9.84
N LYS A 138 -13.58 4.10 10.02
CA LYS A 138 -14.13 3.68 11.31
C LYS A 138 -13.94 2.19 11.61
N TRP A 139 -13.44 1.39 10.66
CA TRP A 139 -13.20 -0.04 10.89
C TRP A 139 -12.31 -0.29 12.11
N ASN A 140 -12.78 -1.13 13.03
CA ASN A 140 -12.18 -1.31 14.35
C ASN A 140 -11.55 -2.71 14.57
N HIS A 141 -11.60 -3.63 13.59
CA HIS A 141 -11.06 -4.99 13.72
C HIS A 141 -9.62 -5.07 14.26
N VAL A 142 -8.75 -4.11 13.94
CA VAL A 142 -7.39 -4.05 14.50
C VAL A 142 -7.41 -3.82 16.01
N ALA A 143 -8.23 -2.88 16.48
CA ALA A 143 -8.35 -2.59 17.91
C ALA A 143 -8.99 -3.79 18.62
N THR A 144 -10.05 -4.37 18.04
CA THR A 144 -10.72 -5.56 18.58
C THR A 144 -9.77 -6.76 18.71
N ALA A 145 -8.94 -7.03 17.68
CA ALA A 145 -7.97 -8.12 17.70
C ALA A 145 -6.92 -7.95 18.81
N ARG A 146 -6.48 -6.72 19.06
CA ARG A 146 -5.49 -6.43 20.12
C ARG A 146 -6.04 -6.62 21.53
N ASN A 147 -7.36 -6.54 21.69
CA ASN A 147 -8.05 -6.74 22.96
C ASN A 147 -8.51 -8.19 23.17
N THR A 148 -8.09 -9.12 22.31
CA THR A 148 -8.45 -10.54 22.40
C THR A 148 -7.94 -11.16 23.71
N SER A 149 -8.84 -11.80 24.45
CA SER A 149 -8.58 -12.46 25.75
C SER A 149 -8.98 -13.93 25.75
N THR A 150 -8.33 -14.78 26.55
CA THR A 150 -8.71 -16.19 26.75
C THR A 150 -9.98 -16.27 27.55
N ASN A 151 -10.18 -15.34 28.48
CA ASN A 151 -11.44 -15.19 29.22
C ASN A 151 -12.62 -15.07 28.25
N THR A 152 -12.43 -14.40 27.11
CA THR A 152 -13.45 -14.31 26.07
C THR A 152 -13.81 -15.69 25.50
N VAL A 153 -12.85 -16.59 25.33
CA VAL A 153 -13.11 -17.96 24.85
C VAL A 153 -13.81 -18.77 25.92
N MET A 154 -13.27 -18.77 27.15
CA MET A 154 -13.74 -19.59 28.25
C MET A 154 -15.18 -19.27 28.69
N HIS A 155 -15.60 -18.01 28.56
CA HIS A 155 -16.94 -17.57 28.95
C HIS A 155 -17.96 -17.60 27.80
N THR A 156 -17.60 -18.12 26.63
CA THR A 156 -18.51 -18.21 25.50
C THR A 156 -19.02 -19.64 25.34
N SER A 157 -20.34 -19.82 25.20
CA SER A 157 -20.94 -21.15 25.02
C SER A 157 -20.40 -21.88 23.79
N GLU A 158 -20.31 -23.21 23.88
CA GLU A 158 -19.87 -24.05 22.76
C GLU A 158 -20.74 -23.83 21.52
N GLU A 159 -22.06 -23.71 21.69
CA GLU A 159 -23.01 -23.39 20.61
C GLU A 159 -22.62 -22.11 19.87
N PHE A 160 -22.26 -21.05 20.60
CA PHE A 160 -21.83 -19.81 19.97
C PHE A 160 -20.46 -19.97 19.29
N GLN A 161 -19.52 -20.71 19.88
CA GLN A 161 -18.23 -21.00 19.24
C GLN A 161 -18.43 -21.73 17.90
N LEU A 162 -19.31 -22.73 17.86
CA LEU A 162 -19.70 -23.43 16.63
C LEU A 162 -20.36 -22.47 15.63
N SER A 163 -21.26 -21.60 16.07
CA SER A 163 -21.89 -20.59 15.20
C SER A 163 -20.88 -19.65 14.52
N VAL A 164 -19.75 -19.35 15.19
CA VAL A 164 -18.67 -18.53 14.64
C VAL A 164 -17.87 -19.31 13.59
N LEU A 165 -17.57 -20.59 13.86
CA LEU A 165 -16.85 -21.48 12.93
C LEU A 165 -17.67 -21.81 11.68
N ASP A 166 -18.98 -22.00 11.86
CA ASP A 166 -19.96 -22.23 10.80
C ASP A 166 -20.35 -20.95 10.06
N GLY A 167 -19.88 -19.80 10.52
CA GLY A 167 -20.10 -18.51 9.87
C GLY A 167 -21.47 -17.88 10.12
N THR A 168 -22.38 -18.53 10.86
CA THR A 168 -23.74 -18.03 11.13
C THR A 168 -23.76 -16.77 12.01
N ALA A 169 -22.70 -16.57 12.81
CA ALA A 169 -22.48 -15.33 13.57
C ALA A 169 -21.90 -14.15 12.75
N LEU A 170 -21.64 -14.36 11.45
CA LEU A 170 -21.01 -13.37 10.57
C LEU A 170 -22.05 -12.76 9.63
N HIS A 171 -21.98 -11.44 9.44
CA HIS A 171 -22.85 -10.74 8.50
C HIS A 171 -22.02 -9.92 7.51
N LYS A 172 -22.12 -10.24 6.21
CA LYS A 172 -21.45 -9.46 5.16
C LYS A 172 -22.31 -8.26 4.78
N LEU A 173 -21.73 -7.06 4.86
CA LEU A 173 -22.35 -5.85 4.35
C LEU A 173 -21.78 -5.51 2.97
N GLU A 174 -22.53 -5.90 1.93
CA GLU A 174 -22.23 -5.66 0.52
C GLU A 174 -22.53 -4.22 0.08
N LYS A 175 -21.98 -3.27 0.83
CA LYS A 175 -22.07 -1.85 0.53
C LYS A 175 -20.66 -1.28 0.37
N ASN A 176 -20.54 -0.14 -0.31
CA ASN A 176 -19.24 0.49 -0.53
C ASN A 176 -18.89 1.38 0.68
N TRP A 177 -17.93 0.95 1.49
CA TRP A 177 -17.49 1.64 2.70
C TRP A 177 -16.58 2.86 2.45
N ASP A 178 -16.14 3.09 1.20
CA ASP A 178 -15.41 4.31 0.83
C ASP A 178 -16.33 5.54 0.70
N VAL A 179 -17.63 5.40 1.01
CA VAL A 179 -18.59 6.53 1.12
C VAL A 179 -18.16 7.46 2.25
N GLN A 180 -18.20 8.77 1.98
CA GLN A 180 -17.91 9.82 2.94
C GLN A 180 -18.86 9.74 4.14
N TYR A 181 -18.30 9.75 5.34
CA TYR A 181 -19.06 9.95 6.56
C TYR A 181 -19.48 11.41 6.68
N ARG A 182 -20.76 11.67 6.96
CA ARG A 182 -21.33 13.01 7.13
C ARG A 182 -21.50 13.30 8.63
N PRO A 183 -20.49 13.88 9.30
CA PRO A 183 -20.62 14.24 10.71
C PRO A 183 -21.62 15.38 10.86
N ASN A 184 -22.38 15.35 11.95
CA ASN A 184 -23.23 16.48 12.32
C ASN A 184 -22.39 17.67 12.83
N VAL A 185 -23.03 18.83 13.04
CA VAL A 185 -22.33 20.05 13.46
C VAL A 185 -21.62 19.86 14.81
N ALA A 186 -22.26 19.18 15.77
CA ALA A 186 -21.68 18.92 17.09
C ALA A 186 -20.42 18.04 17.01
N GLU A 187 -20.43 17.01 16.16
CA GLU A 187 -19.26 16.17 15.88
C GLU A 187 -18.13 16.99 15.24
N LYS A 188 -18.45 17.86 14.28
CA LYS A 188 -17.44 18.75 13.67
C LYS A 188 -16.83 19.70 14.67
N VAL A 189 -17.62 20.26 15.60
CA VAL A 189 -17.12 21.09 16.70
C VAL A 189 -16.16 20.29 17.58
N THR A 190 -16.58 19.11 18.04
CA THR A 190 -15.74 18.20 18.84
C THR A 190 -14.43 17.85 18.15
N TRP A 191 -14.47 17.50 16.87
CA TRP A 191 -13.27 17.17 16.09
C TRP A 191 -12.36 18.38 15.88
N THR A 192 -12.92 19.57 15.69
CA THR A 192 -12.16 20.81 15.55
C THR A 192 -11.49 21.20 16.86
N ILE A 193 -12.18 21.04 18.00
CA ILE A 193 -11.59 21.22 19.34
C ILE A 193 -10.42 20.27 19.53
N LYS A 194 -10.62 18.97 19.25
CA LYS A 194 -9.57 17.96 19.38
C LYS A 194 -8.35 18.28 18.49
N ALA A 195 -8.57 18.67 17.23
CA ALA A 195 -7.50 19.06 16.34
C ALA A 195 -6.75 20.32 16.82
N ALA A 196 -7.47 21.29 17.40
CA ALA A 196 -6.86 22.49 17.97
C ALA A 196 -5.99 22.15 19.20
N ASP A 197 -6.50 21.31 20.10
CA ASP A 197 -5.80 20.85 21.30
C ASP A 197 -4.55 20.03 20.96
N GLU A 198 -4.66 19.10 20.01
CA GLU A 198 -3.51 18.34 19.49
C GLU A 198 -2.47 19.27 18.85
N ALA A 199 -2.91 20.27 18.06
CA ALA A 199 -2.00 21.23 17.44
C ALA A 199 -1.25 22.05 18.49
N TRP A 200 -1.94 22.43 19.56
CA TRP A 200 -1.40 23.22 20.66
C TRP A 200 -0.37 22.43 21.47
N THR A 201 -0.73 21.21 21.84
CA THR A 201 0.15 20.28 22.57
C THR A 201 1.39 19.94 21.74
N ASN A 202 1.22 19.63 20.45
CA ASN A 202 2.35 19.32 19.55
C ASN A 202 3.30 20.49 19.32
N ALA A 203 2.81 21.72 19.50
CA ALA A 203 3.62 22.93 19.42
C ALA A 203 4.48 23.14 20.68
N GLY A 204 4.21 22.38 21.76
CA GLY A 204 4.92 22.42 23.03
C GLY A 204 4.23 23.26 24.11
N CYS A 205 2.97 23.65 23.91
CA CYS A 205 2.19 24.37 24.92
C CYS A 205 1.56 23.38 25.91
N GLN A 206 1.57 23.70 27.20
CA GLN A 206 1.13 22.76 28.24
C GLN A 206 -0.39 22.65 28.38
N HIS A 207 -1.19 23.66 28.01
CA HIS A 207 -2.66 23.60 28.05
C HIS A 207 -3.32 24.42 26.94
N PHE A 208 -4.34 23.85 26.27
CA PHE A 208 -5.20 24.60 25.38
C PHE A 208 -6.19 25.46 26.21
N PRO A 209 -6.43 26.73 25.87
CA PRO A 209 -7.13 27.63 26.78
C PRO A 209 -8.64 27.36 26.92
N SER A 210 -9.25 28.02 27.92
CA SER A 210 -10.55 27.77 28.61
C SER A 210 -11.82 27.42 27.79
N ARG A 211 -12.91 27.09 28.51
CA ARG A 211 -14.28 26.87 27.98
C ARG A 211 -14.72 27.90 26.93
N ALA A 212 -14.34 29.16 27.11
CA ALA A 212 -14.65 30.26 26.18
C ALA A 212 -14.05 30.09 24.77
N LEU A 213 -12.96 29.33 24.60
CA LEU A 213 -12.43 28.97 23.27
C LEU A 213 -13.18 27.80 22.64
N ARG A 214 -13.72 26.89 23.44
CA ARG A 214 -14.60 25.81 22.94
C ARG A 214 -15.90 26.41 22.38
N GLU A 215 -16.44 27.42 23.05
CA GLU A 215 -17.59 28.20 22.55
C GLU A 215 -17.24 29.00 21.28
N GLU A 216 -16.03 29.54 21.19
CA GLU A 216 -15.52 30.18 19.96
C GLU A 216 -15.42 29.19 18.79
N VAL A 217 -15.01 27.94 19.03
CA VAL A 217 -15.04 26.88 18.01
C VAL A 217 -16.47 26.66 17.55
N CYS A 218 -17.41 26.51 18.48
CA CYS A 218 -18.82 26.32 18.16
C CYS A 218 -19.35 27.44 17.25
N ARG A 219 -19.15 28.70 17.65
CA ARG A 219 -19.54 29.89 16.87
C ARG A 219 -18.85 29.95 15.51
N SER A 220 -17.54 29.69 15.46
CA SER A 220 -16.76 29.73 14.21
C SER A 220 -17.18 28.64 13.22
N VAL A 221 -17.45 27.43 13.71
CA VAL A 221 -17.95 26.31 12.89
C VAL A 221 -19.36 26.61 12.38
N GLN A 222 -20.26 27.09 13.23
CA GLN A 222 -21.64 27.44 12.84
C GLN A 222 -21.69 28.59 11.82
N LYS A 223 -20.82 29.60 11.95
CA LYS A 223 -20.70 30.73 11.01
C LYS A 223 -19.94 30.39 9.71
N SER A 224 -19.41 29.17 9.57
CA SER A 224 -18.62 28.78 8.40
C SER A 224 -19.50 28.68 7.15
N THR A 225 -19.37 29.64 6.22
CA THR A 225 -20.06 29.63 4.93
C THR A 225 -19.73 28.38 4.10
N ARG A 226 -18.51 27.84 4.24
CA ARG A 226 -18.11 26.56 3.61
C ARG A 226 -18.85 25.36 4.19
N LEU A 227 -19.10 25.36 5.50
CA LEU A 227 -19.90 24.32 6.13
C LEU A 227 -21.35 24.39 5.65
N SER A 228 -21.98 25.56 5.68
CA SER A 228 -23.36 25.74 5.21
C SER A 228 -23.54 25.31 3.75
N ARG A 229 -22.58 25.66 2.86
CA ARG A 229 -22.57 25.20 1.46
C ARG A 229 -22.45 23.67 1.35
N THR A 230 -21.63 23.06 2.20
CA THR A 230 -21.47 21.60 2.25
C THR A 230 -22.75 20.92 2.73
N CYS A 231 -23.38 21.41 3.81
CA CYS A 231 -24.63 20.86 4.33
C CYS A 231 -25.76 20.93 3.29
N ARG A 232 -25.97 22.09 2.65
CA ARG A 232 -26.95 22.25 1.56
C ARG A 232 -26.73 21.29 0.40
N ARG A 233 -25.48 20.98 0.06
CA ARG A 233 -25.16 19.98 -0.98
C ARG A 233 -25.48 18.56 -0.52
N GLN A 234 -25.24 18.25 0.75
CA GLN A 234 -25.50 16.94 1.33
C GLN A 234 -26.99 16.67 1.55
N GLU A 235 -27.78 17.70 1.86
CA GLU A 235 -29.25 17.64 1.98
C GLU A 235 -29.91 17.12 0.70
N LYS A 236 -29.40 17.50 -0.47
CA LYS A 236 -29.93 17.03 -1.78
C LYS A 236 -29.85 15.51 -1.98
N SER A 237 -29.07 14.81 -1.16
CA SER A 237 -28.97 13.35 -1.22
C SER A 237 -29.05 12.73 0.18
N SER A 238 -29.81 13.36 1.09
CA SER A 238 -29.92 12.94 2.49
C SER A 238 -30.60 11.58 2.59
N THR A 239 -31.71 11.38 1.87
CA THR A 239 -32.48 10.14 1.85
C THR A 239 -31.64 8.96 1.37
N GLU A 240 -30.96 9.09 0.22
CA GLU A 240 -30.11 8.02 -0.31
C GLU A 240 -28.91 7.73 0.58
N TYR A 241 -28.36 8.76 1.24
CA TYR A 241 -27.31 8.58 2.22
C TYR A 241 -27.78 7.81 3.45
N LEU A 242 -28.94 8.17 4.01
CA LEU A 242 -29.52 7.48 5.17
C LEU A 242 -29.81 6.01 4.83
N GLU A 243 -30.46 5.77 3.69
CA GLU A 243 -30.81 4.42 3.25
C GLU A 243 -29.57 3.55 3.00
N HIS A 244 -28.54 4.09 2.36
CA HIS A 244 -27.30 3.35 2.11
C HIS A 244 -26.50 3.07 3.39
N THR A 245 -26.50 4.01 4.34
CA THR A 245 -25.63 3.97 5.52
C THR A 245 -26.31 3.43 6.77
N LYS A 246 -27.62 3.13 6.74
CA LYS A 246 -28.37 2.62 7.91
C LYS A 246 -27.71 1.41 8.57
N GLN A 247 -27.18 0.48 7.77
CA GLN A 247 -26.48 -0.72 8.25
C GLN A 247 -24.99 -0.48 8.56
N MET A 248 -24.41 0.63 8.08
CA MET A 248 -23.01 0.99 8.33
C MET A 248 -22.79 1.75 9.64
N ARG A 249 -23.85 2.09 10.38
CA ARG A 249 -23.74 2.77 11.70
C ARG A 249 -23.43 1.78 12.83
N PHE A 250 -22.60 0.80 12.54
CA PHE A 250 -22.20 -0.29 13.45
C PHE A 250 -21.47 0.21 14.71
N PHE A 251 -20.81 1.37 14.63
CA PHE A 251 -20.08 1.96 15.76
C PHE A 251 -21.01 2.36 16.91
N LEU A 252 -22.31 2.53 16.63
CA LEU A 252 -23.34 2.71 17.65
C LEU A 252 -23.75 1.40 18.32
N LYS A 253 -23.40 0.25 17.72
CA LYS A 253 -23.80 -1.10 18.15
C LYS A 253 -22.62 -1.94 18.67
N HIS A 254 -21.48 -1.32 18.93
CA HIS A 254 -20.25 -1.97 19.42
C HIS A 254 -19.78 -3.19 18.60
N ALA A 255 -20.16 -3.33 17.33
CA ALA A 255 -19.75 -4.47 16.50
C ALA A 255 -18.29 -4.36 16.01
N ALA A 256 -17.65 -5.49 15.76
CA ALA A 256 -16.39 -5.56 15.03
C ALA A 256 -16.66 -5.42 13.52
N VAL A 257 -15.87 -4.58 12.85
CA VAL A 257 -15.93 -4.42 11.38
C VAL A 257 -14.61 -4.77 10.75
N VAL A 258 -14.67 -5.87 10.01
CA VAL A 258 -13.53 -6.59 9.46
C VAL A 258 -13.54 -6.44 7.94
N PRO A 259 -12.42 -6.08 7.30
CA PRO A 259 -12.34 -6.02 5.85
C PRO A 259 -12.59 -7.39 5.22
N ASP A 260 -13.28 -7.39 4.09
CA ASP A 260 -13.17 -8.54 3.19
C ASP A 260 -11.75 -8.63 2.61
N ASP A 261 -11.26 -9.86 2.45
CA ASP A 261 -9.92 -10.15 1.98
C ASP A 261 -9.63 -9.62 0.56
N LYS A 262 -10.60 -9.74 -0.36
CA LYS A 262 -10.43 -9.39 -1.78
C LYS A 262 -11.26 -8.15 -2.16
N GLU A 263 -12.42 -7.95 -1.53
CA GLU A 263 -13.29 -6.80 -1.75
C GLU A 263 -13.04 -5.70 -0.71
N ARG A 264 -11.95 -4.93 -0.89
CA ARG A 264 -11.51 -3.93 0.10
C ARG A 264 -12.50 -2.77 0.35
N THR A 265 -13.59 -2.71 -0.40
CA THR A 265 -14.67 -1.73 -0.25
C THR A 265 -15.85 -2.29 0.53
N THR A 266 -15.91 -3.60 0.78
CA THR A 266 -16.94 -4.27 1.59
C THR A 266 -16.35 -4.70 2.94
N ALA A 267 -17.22 -5.05 3.87
CA ALA A 267 -16.81 -5.46 5.21
C ALA A 267 -17.77 -6.50 5.79
N TRP A 268 -17.26 -7.20 6.79
CA TRP A 268 -17.96 -8.13 7.65
C TRP A 268 -18.25 -7.47 9.00
N CYS A 269 -19.46 -7.66 9.49
CA CYS A 269 -19.92 -7.23 10.79
C CYS A 269 -20.19 -8.45 11.66
N LEU A 270 -19.68 -8.43 12.89
CA LEU A 270 -19.86 -9.51 13.87
C LEU A 270 -19.68 -8.95 15.29
N ALA A 271 -20.14 -9.70 16.29
CA ALA A 271 -19.88 -9.37 17.69
C ALA A 271 -18.36 -9.32 17.96
N PRO A 272 -17.85 -8.42 18.83
CA PRO A 272 -16.43 -8.38 19.19
C PRO A 272 -15.90 -9.73 19.65
N VAL A 273 -16.65 -10.43 20.49
CA VAL A 273 -16.34 -11.77 21.00
C VAL A 273 -16.16 -12.77 19.85
N ALA A 274 -17.07 -12.80 18.88
CA ALA A 274 -16.95 -13.67 17.71
C ALA A 274 -15.67 -13.41 16.92
N TYR A 275 -15.29 -12.14 16.73
CA TYR A 275 -14.06 -11.81 16.02
C TYR A 275 -12.79 -12.19 16.81
N GLN A 276 -12.83 -12.05 18.13
CA GLN A 276 -11.75 -12.47 19.02
C GLN A 276 -11.57 -13.99 19.01
N LEU A 277 -12.68 -14.75 19.04
CA LEU A 277 -12.69 -16.20 18.82
C LEU A 277 -12.06 -16.57 17.49
N LEU A 278 -12.45 -15.91 16.38
CA LEU A 278 -11.83 -16.16 15.07
C LEU A 278 -10.31 -15.94 15.09
N CYS A 279 -9.80 -14.96 15.83
CA CYS A 279 -8.35 -14.73 15.92
C CYS A 279 -7.62 -15.87 16.65
N ILE A 280 -8.24 -16.49 17.66
CA ILE A 280 -7.66 -17.59 18.45
C ILE A 280 -7.84 -18.92 17.72
N LEU A 281 -9.08 -19.27 17.35
CA LEU A 281 -9.43 -20.57 16.78
C LEU A 281 -8.65 -20.84 15.48
N PHE A 282 -8.46 -19.82 14.63
CA PHE A 282 -7.68 -19.98 13.38
C PHE A 282 -6.17 -20.15 13.59
N VAL A 283 -5.67 -19.89 14.79
CA VAL A 283 -4.31 -20.26 15.20
C VAL A 283 -4.28 -21.71 15.68
N LEU A 284 -5.29 -22.13 16.46
CA LEU A 284 -5.40 -23.52 16.96
C LEU A 284 -5.54 -24.55 15.83
N VAL A 285 -6.32 -24.25 14.80
CA VAL A 285 -6.55 -25.19 13.67
C VAL A 285 -5.48 -25.10 12.57
N SER A 286 -4.35 -24.42 12.83
CA SER A 286 -3.29 -24.19 11.84
C SER A 286 -2.10 -25.10 12.11
N ASP A 287 -1.65 -25.86 11.11
CA ASP A 287 -0.48 -26.76 11.28
C ASP A 287 0.87 -26.01 11.41
N THR A 288 0.85 -24.76 10.96
CA THR A 288 1.99 -23.84 10.85
C THR A 288 2.12 -22.90 12.05
N TRP A 289 1.16 -22.90 12.99
CA TRP A 289 1.15 -22.04 14.17
C TRP A 289 0.88 -22.84 15.43
N TYR A 290 1.42 -22.39 16.56
CA TYR A 290 1.13 -23.00 17.85
C TYR A 290 1.28 -21.95 18.95
N PHE A 291 0.42 -22.03 19.97
CA PHE A 291 0.55 -21.17 21.13
C PHE A 291 1.74 -21.59 21.98
N VAL A 292 2.40 -20.60 22.58
CA VAL A 292 3.55 -20.79 23.46
C VAL A 292 3.28 -20.10 24.80
N GLN A 293 3.93 -20.57 25.86
CA GLN A 293 3.71 -20.10 27.23
C GLN A 293 4.45 -18.78 27.56
N TYR A 294 4.99 -18.08 26.56
CA TYR A 294 5.67 -16.81 26.80
C TYR A 294 4.67 -15.67 27.06
N SER A 295 5.01 -14.82 28.02
CA SER A 295 4.39 -13.50 28.11
C SER A 295 4.77 -12.66 26.87
N ARG A 296 3.97 -11.65 26.53
CA ARG A 296 4.30 -10.71 25.44
C ARG A 296 5.64 -9.99 25.66
N GLN A 297 5.98 -9.71 26.92
CA GLN A 297 7.24 -9.06 27.26
C GLN A 297 8.43 -10.00 27.03
N SER A 298 8.33 -11.24 27.53
CA SER A 298 9.34 -12.28 27.33
C SER A 298 9.54 -12.58 25.83
N ALA A 299 8.44 -12.73 25.08
CA ALA A 299 8.49 -12.94 23.64
C ALA A 299 9.13 -11.75 22.89
N ASN A 300 8.84 -10.51 23.30
CA ASN A 300 9.49 -9.33 22.73
C ASN A 300 11.01 -9.31 23.01
N GLN A 301 11.41 -9.70 24.22
CA GLN A 301 12.82 -9.78 24.60
C GLN A 301 13.56 -10.84 23.78
N ILE A 302 13.00 -12.05 23.65
CA ILE A 302 13.56 -13.12 22.82
C ILE A 302 13.77 -12.64 21.37
N LEU A 303 12.78 -11.93 20.82
CA LEU A 303 12.90 -11.35 19.47
C LEU A 303 13.99 -10.27 19.41
N PHE A 304 14.10 -9.42 20.43
CA PHE A 304 15.16 -8.42 20.52
C PHE A 304 16.55 -9.06 20.52
N ASP A 305 16.77 -10.08 21.35
CA ASP A 305 18.07 -10.75 21.46
C ASP A 305 18.47 -11.40 20.13
N ARG A 306 17.54 -12.13 19.49
CA ARG A 306 17.78 -12.76 18.18
C ARG A 306 18.05 -11.74 17.08
N VAL A 307 17.18 -10.72 16.95
CA VAL A 307 17.30 -9.70 15.90
C VAL A 307 18.57 -8.88 16.08
N SER A 308 18.88 -8.47 17.33
CA SER A 308 20.05 -7.65 17.61
C SER A 308 21.36 -8.42 17.46
N GLY A 309 21.39 -9.69 17.85
CA GLY A 309 22.54 -10.58 17.63
C GLY A 309 22.89 -10.71 16.14
N VAL A 310 21.88 -10.87 15.27
CA VAL A 310 22.10 -10.99 13.81
C VAL A 310 22.48 -9.65 13.17
N LEU A 311 21.88 -8.54 13.59
CA LEU A 311 22.18 -7.22 13.04
C LEU A 311 23.54 -6.67 13.52
N GLY A 312 23.92 -6.95 14.76
CA GLY A 312 25.01 -6.29 15.45
C GLY A 312 24.71 -4.83 15.82
N ALA A 313 25.57 -4.23 16.63
CA ALA A 313 25.34 -2.92 17.24
C ALA A 313 25.16 -1.78 16.21
N ALA A 314 26.01 -1.74 15.17
CA ALA A 314 25.98 -0.69 14.15
C ALA A 314 24.66 -0.68 13.36
N MET A 315 24.19 -1.86 12.93
CA MET A 315 22.92 -1.94 12.22
C MET A 315 21.74 -1.75 13.18
N CYS A 316 21.79 -2.21 14.43
CA CYS A 316 20.75 -1.90 15.42
C CYS A 316 20.54 -0.38 15.55
N LYS A 317 21.62 0.39 15.70
CA LYS A 317 21.58 1.87 15.71
C LYS A 317 20.98 2.42 14.41
N ARG A 318 21.36 1.87 13.26
CA ARG A 318 20.84 2.27 11.93
C ARG A 318 19.36 1.96 11.75
N PHE A 319 18.86 0.85 12.29
CA PHE A 319 17.45 0.45 12.24
C PHE A 319 16.63 1.00 13.42
N GLY A 320 17.28 1.67 14.38
CA GLY A 320 16.62 2.22 15.56
C GLY A 320 16.09 1.12 16.48
N ILE A 321 16.76 -0.04 16.50
CA ILE A 321 16.46 -1.15 17.41
C ILE A 321 17.25 -0.92 18.69
N THR A 322 16.53 -0.88 19.79
CA THR A 322 17.01 -0.65 21.16
C THR A 322 16.30 -1.63 22.10
N PRO A 323 16.78 -1.86 23.34
CA PRO A 323 16.11 -2.75 24.30
C PRO A 323 14.64 -2.38 24.57
N LEU A 324 14.28 -1.11 24.41
CA LEU A 324 12.90 -0.60 24.57
C LEU A 324 12.02 -0.79 23.32
N SER A 325 12.57 -1.38 22.24
CA SER A 325 11.85 -1.53 20.98
C SER A 325 10.76 -2.60 21.07
N GLN A 326 9.58 -2.27 20.55
CA GLN A 326 8.47 -3.21 20.41
C GLN A 326 8.58 -3.94 19.07
N LEU A 327 9.24 -5.10 19.12
CA LEU A 327 9.48 -5.98 17.98
C LEU A 327 8.39 -7.03 17.83
N LEU A 328 7.70 -7.45 18.91
CA LEU A 328 6.63 -8.45 18.81
C LEU A 328 5.48 -7.94 17.92
N PRO A 329 5.25 -8.53 16.72
CA PRO A 329 4.13 -8.16 15.86
C PRO A 329 2.82 -8.67 16.46
N TYR A 330 1.69 -8.05 16.10
CA TYR A 330 0.37 -8.54 16.52
C TYR A 330 -0.42 -9.09 15.34
N VAL A 331 -1.29 -10.06 15.60
CA VAL A 331 -2.14 -10.70 14.59
C VAL A 331 -3.52 -10.03 14.54
N TYR A 332 -4.04 -9.86 13.34
CA TYR A 332 -5.45 -9.59 13.08
C TYR A 332 -5.89 -10.37 11.84
N CYS A 333 -7.20 -10.43 11.61
CA CYS A 333 -7.76 -11.30 10.59
C CYS A 333 -8.57 -10.53 9.55
N SER A 334 -8.61 -11.04 8.31
CA SER A 334 -9.59 -10.66 7.29
C SER A 334 -10.36 -11.89 6.80
N ILE A 335 -11.61 -11.70 6.35
CA ILE A 335 -12.51 -12.81 6.02
C ILE A 335 -12.62 -12.95 4.50
N LYS A 336 -12.57 -14.19 3.98
CA LYS A 336 -12.67 -14.46 2.54
C LYS A 336 -14.12 -14.76 2.14
N SER A 337 -14.79 -13.84 1.44
CA SER A 337 -16.17 -14.06 0.97
C SER A 337 -16.41 -15.37 0.24
N LYS A 338 -15.47 -15.85 -0.58
CA LYS A 338 -15.65 -17.13 -1.30
C LYS A 338 -15.85 -18.36 -0.40
N CYS A 339 -15.59 -18.24 0.90
CA CYS A 339 -15.71 -19.34 1.86
C CYS A 339 -17.05 -19.35 2.60
N PHE A 340 -17.87 -18.31 2.40
CA PHE A 340 -19.12 -18.11 3.11
C PHE A 340 -20.21 -17.79 2.08
N TRP A 341 -21.39 -18.37 2.23
CA TRP A 341 -22.53 -18.05 1.39
C TRP A 341 -22.94 -16.58 1.61
N ALA A 342 -23.13 -15.86 0.51
CA ALA A 342 -23.58 -14.48 0.53
C ALA A 342 -25.12 -14.46 0.56
N GLY A 343 -25.68 -14.40 1.77
CA GLY A 343 -27.10 -14.24 2.05
C GLY A 343 -27.31 -13.48 3.36
N HIS A 344 -28.55 -13.29 3.81
CA HIS A 344 -28.84 -12.55 5.05
C HIS A 344 -28.22 -13.18 6.30
N LYS A 345 -27.99 -14.50 6.29
CA LYS A 345 -27.17 -15.23 7.27
C LYS A 345 -26.02 -15.87 6.50
N ALA A 346 -24.77 -15.50 6.82
CA ALA A 346 -23.63 -16.15 6.22
C ALA A 346 -23.54 -17.58 6.76
N ARG A 347 -23.23 -18.55 5.91
CA ARG A 347 -22.88 -19.91 6.33
C ARG A 347 -21.59 -20.28 5.64
N ARG A 348 -20.66 -20.89 6.36
CA ARG A 348 -19.43 -21.43 5.78
C ARG A 348 -19.83 -22.51 4.76
N VAL A 349 -19.35 -22.33 3.53
CA VAL A 349 -19.51 -23.30 2.42
C VAL A 349 -18.18 -23.96 2.05
N CYS A 350 -17.10 -23.57 2.73
CA CYS A 350 -15.79 -24.12 2.48
C CYS A 350 -15.60 -25.44 3.24
N GLU A 351 -15.63 -26.53 2.50
CA GLU A 351 -15.38 -27.91 2.97
C GLU A 351 -13.89 -28.29 2.95
N GLN A 352 -13.04 -27.49 2.30
CA GLN A 352 -11.62 -27.79 2.21
C GLN A 352 -10.98 -27.78 3.61
N SER A 353 -10.47 -28.94 4.03
CA SER A 353 -9.71 -29.10 5.27
C SER A 353 -8.48 -28.20 5.30
N GLY A 354 -8.15 -27.64 6.48
CA GLY A 354 -7.02 -26.72 6.66
C GLY A 354 -7.12 -25.39 5.90
N HIS A 355 -8.20 -25.12 5.17
CA HIS A 355 -8.27 -23.91 4.36
C HIS A 355 -8.29 -22.64 5.22
N SER A 356 -7.46 -21.65 4.86
CA SER A 356 -7.47 -20.31 5.46
C SER A 356 -8.72 -19.52 5.04
N CYS A 357 -9.92 -19.91 5.49
CA CYS A 357 -11.16 -19.15 5.29
C CYS A 357 -11.06 -17.73 5.85
N VAL A 358 -10.28 -17.58 6.91
CA VAL A 358 -9.84 -16.32 7.47
C VAL A 358 -8.32 -16.20 7.23
N ARG A 359 -7.90 -15.03 6.73
CA ARG A 359 -6.48 -14.73 6.52
C ARG A 359 -5.91 -14.07 7.78
N LYS A 360 -4.97 -14.75 8.42
CA LYS A 360 -4.18 -14.25 9.55
C LYS A 360 -3.14 -13.26 9.03
N ILE A 361 -3.08 -12.05 9.57
CA ILE A 361 -2.17 -10.99 9.13
C ILE A 361 -1.36 -10.48 10.31
N CYS A 362 -0.04 -10.55 10.20
CA CYS A 362 0.89 -10.04 11.19
C CYS A 362 1.21 -8.56 10.93
N SER A 363 0.86 -7.71 11.87
CA SER A 363 1.07 -6.27 11.82
C SER A 363 2.39 -5.87 12.48
N TYR A 364 3.30 -5.36 11.66
CA TYR A 364 4.57 -4.79 12.10
C TYR A 364 4.48 -3.29 12.38
N TRP A 365 3.31 -2.75 12.73
CA TRP A 365 3.10 -1.29 12.74
C TRP A 365 4.03 -0.52 13.69
N LYS A 366 4.35 -1.09 14.86
CA LYS A 366 5.28 -0.50 15.84
C LYS A 366 6.75 -0.76 15.54
N TRP A 367 7.04 -1.58 14.53
CA TRP A 367 8.40 -2.00 14.26
C TRP A 367 9.31 -0.79 13.96
N PRO A 368 10.51 -0.69 14.53
CA PRO A 368 11.39 0.45 14.32
C PRO A 368 11.77 0.67 12.86
N ARG A 369 11.73 1.94 12.43
CA ARG A 369 12.15 2.42 11.10
C ARG A 369 11.68 1.53 9.92
N ARG A 370 10.44 1.02 9.91
CA ARG A 370 9.86 0.19 8.81
C ARG A 370 10.17 0.67 7.39
N ARG A 371 10.27 1.99 7.18
CA ARG A 371 10.60 2.57 5.87
C ARG A 371 11.96 2.12 5.37
N LEU A 372 12.93 1.91 6.26
CA LEU A 372 14.27 1.42 5.94
C LEU A 372 14.24 -0.08 5.58
N TRP A 373 13.48 -0.89 6.31
CA TRP A 373 13.23 -2.30 5.97
C TRP A 373 12.61 -2.47 4.58
N ARG A 374 11.70 -1.58 4.19
CA ARG A 374 11.17 -1.54 2.81
C ARG A 374 12.25 -1.22 1.76
N LYS A 375 13.36 -0.57 2.13
CA LYS A 375 14.49 -0.35 1.22
C LYS A 375 15.34 -1.62 1.09
N ILE A 376 15.55 -2.36 2.19
CA ILE A 376 16.16 -3.70 2.14
C ILE A 376 15.37 -4.61 1.20
N HIS A 377 14.05 -4.68 1.35
CA HIS A 377 13.16 -5.43 0.43
C HIS A 377 13.43 -5.06 -1.03
N LYS A 378 13.42 -3.77 -1.39
CA LYS A 378 13.71 -3.33 -2.75
C LYS A 378 15.12 -3.71 -3.23
N GLY A 379 16.10 -3.74 -2.34
CA GLY A 379 17.45 -4.19 -2.65
C GLY A 379 17.49 -5.68 -2.98
N ILE A 380 16.79 -6.50 -2.18
CA ILE A 380 16.64 -7.93 -2.42
C ILE A 380 15.88 -8.21 -3.72
N ASP A 381 14.78 -7.49 -3.99
CA ASP A 381 14.04 -7.59 -5.26
C ASP A 381 14.96 -7.38 -6.47
N LEU A 382 15.87 -6.41 -6.39
CA LEU A 382 16.85 -6.15 -7.45
C LEU A 382 17.82 -7.32 -7.62
N LEU A 383 18.33 -7.87 -6.50
CA LEU A 383 19.23 -9.01 -6.52
C LEU A 383 18.56 -10.26 -7.12
N ILE A 384 17.32 -10.56 -6.71
CA ILE A 384 16.54 -11.67 -7.28
C ILE A 384 16.39 -11.47 -8.79
N LYS A 385 15.88 -10.31 -9.24
CA LYS A 385 15.71 -10.02 -10.68
C LYS A 385 16.95 -10.22 -11.51
N ARG A 386 18.13 -9.89 -10.95
CA ARG A 386 19.38 -9.91 -11.69
C ARG A 386 20.06 -11.28 -11.69
N PHE A 387 20.03 -11.99 -10.56
CA PHE A 387 20.84 -13.21 -10.36
C PHE A 387 20.03 -14.50 -10.20
N SER A 388 18.71 -14.40 -10.02
CA SER A 388 17.78 -15.52 -9.99
C SER A 388 16.38 -15.06 -10.43
N PRO A 389 16.18 -14.73 -11.72
CA PRO A 389 14.94 -14.11 -12.19
C PRO A 389 13.73 -15.04 -12.12
N GLY A 390 13.94 -16.36 -12.23
CA GLY A 390 12.88 -17.37 -12.16
C GLY A 390 11.71 -17.11 -13.11
N ALA A 391 10.53 -17.59 -12.72
CA ALA A 391 9.26 -17.38 -13.42
C ALA A 391 8.53 -16.10 -12.94
N GLU A 392 9.03 -15.44 -11.89
CA GLU A 392 8.32 -14.34 -11.24
C GLU A 392 8.13 -13.13 -12.17
N THR A 393 6.90 -12.62 -12.18
CA THR A 393 6.49 -11.38 -12.81
C THR A 393 6.31 -10.30 -11.74
N TRP A 394 6.88 -9.12 -11.97
CA TRP A 394 7.08 -8.12 -10.90
C TRP A 394 5.97 -7.04 -10.85
N GLY A 395 4.93 -7.21 -11.65
CA GLY A 395 3.76 -6.35 -11.70
C GLY A 395 2.81 -6.73 -12.82
N LEU A 396 1.58 -6.22 -12.76
CA LEU A 396 0.51 -6.56 -13.71
C LEU A 396 0.83 -6.19 -15.18
N SER A 397 1.63 -5.15 -15.41
CA SER A 397 2.08 -4.77 -16.76
C SER A 397 3.15 -5.73 -17.29
N ASP A 398 4.07 -6.15 -16.42
CA ASP A 398 5.12 -7.13 -16.75
C ASP A 398 4.47 -8.50 -17.01
N ALA A 399 3.55 -8.92 -16.15
CA ALA A 399 2.76 -10.15 -16.31
C ALA A 399 2.03 -10.20 -17.65
N SER A 400 1.30 -9.13 -18.02
CA SER A 400 0.59 -9.09 -19.31
C SER A 400 1.52 -9.11 -20.52
N SER A 401 2.67 -8.41 -20.43
CA SER A 401 3.66 -8.39 -21.51
C SER A 401 4.32 -9.76 -21.70
N ARG A 402 4.77 -10.38 -20.61
CA ARG A 402 5.41 -11.70 -20.61
C ARG A 402 4.45 -12.82 -20.99
N LEU A 403 3.18 -12.73 -20.58
CA LEU A 403 2.15 -13.69 -20.99
C LEU A 403 1.95 -13.65 -22.51
N LYS A 404 1.75 -12.46 -23.09
CA LYS A 404 1.60 -12.27 -24.54
C LYS A 404 2.82 -12.77 -25.32
N SER A 405 4.01 -12.31 -24.94
CA SER A 405 5.26 -12.75 -25.58
C SER A 405 5.53 -14.24 -25.40
N GLY A 406 5.13 -14.80 -24.26
CA GLY A 406 5.27 -16.22 -23.96
C GLY A 406 4.39 -17.08 -24.85
N LEU A 407 3.10 -16.78 -24.92
CA LEU A 407 2.14 -17.52 -25.75
C LEU A 407 2.51 -17.49 -27.24
N SER A 408 3.02 -16.36 -27.75
CA SER A 408 3.44 -16.23 -29.16
C SER A 408 4.68 -17.06 -29.51
N LYS A 409 5.51 -17.41 -28.51
CA LYS A 409 6.73 -18.22 -28.68
C LYS A 409 6.48 -19.72 -28.58
N LEU A 410 5.33 -20.14 -28.05
CA LEU A 410 4.99 -21.56 -27.96
C LEU A 410 4.94 -22.20 -29.35
N ARG A 411 5.51 -23.39 -29.46
CA ARG A 411 5.50 -24.22 -30.67
C ARG A 411 4.78 -25.53 -30.37
N PRO A 412 4.00 -26.07 -31.32
CA PRO A 412 3.42 -27.39 -31.18
C PRO A 412 4.52 -28.46 -31.15
N GLY A 413 4.22 -29.63 -30.57
CA GLY A 413 5.07 -30.80 -30.73
C GLY A 413 4.97 -31.37 -32.15
N ALA A 414 5.66 -32.49 -32.40
CA ALA A 414 5.65 -33.17 -33.70
C ALA A 414 4.22 -33.54 -34.19
N ARG A 415 3.30 -33.80 -33.27
CA ARG A 415 1.87 -34.05 -33.55
C ARG A 415 1.03 -32.98 -32.87
N LEU A 416 0.22 -32.24 -33.64
CA LEU A 416 -0.54 -31.06 -33.17
C LEU A 416 -1.46 -31.36 -31.97
N CYS A 417 -2.15 -32.51 -31.99
CA CYS A 417 -3.15 -32.88 -30.99
C CYS A 417 -2.70 -34.02 -30.06
N ALA A 418 -1.41 -34.34 -30.04
CA ALA A 418 -0.84 -35.32 -29.11
C ALA A 418 0.21 -34.66 -28.22
N CYS A 419 0.26 -35.08 -26.96
CA CYS A 419 1.24 -34.60 -26.00
C CYS A 419 2.64 -35.09 -26.34
N HIS A 420 3.63 -34.21 -26.30
CA HIS A 420 5.02 -34.53 -26.55
C HIS A 420 5.69 -35.39 -25.46
N ARG A 421 5.05 -35.55 -24.28
CA ARG A 421 5.52 -36.38 -23.16
C ARG A 421 4.77 -37.71 -23.03
N CYS A 422 3.45 -37.67 -22.82
CA CYS A 422 2.61 -38.88 -22.63
C CYS A 422 2.04 -39.47 -23.93
N ASN A 423 2.19 -38.81 -25.08
CA ASN A 423 1.46 -39.11 -26.34
C ASN A 423 -0.08 -39.03 -26.27
N CYS A 424 -0.66 -38.72 -25.12
CA CYS A 424 -2.10 -38.60 -24.92
C CYS A 424 -2.71 -37.39 -25.67
N HIS A 425 -4.00 -37.50 -26.03
CA HIS A 425 -4.70 -36.46 -26.77
C HIS A 425 -4.76 -35.14 -25.99
N LYS A 426 -4.68 -34.01 -26.69
CA LYS A 426 -4.76 -32.67 -26.09
C LYS A 426 -5.34 -31.62 -27.03
N ALA A 427 -5.82 -30.54 -26.44
CA ALA A 427 -6.19 -29.33 -27.16
C ALA A 427 -4.95 -28.67 -27.85
N PRO A 428 -5.17 -27.82 -28.87
CA PRO A 428 -4.11 -27.05 -29.53
C PRO A 428 -3.30 -26.17 -28.56
N LEU A 429 -3.97 -25.57 -27.59
CA LEU A 429 -3.37 -24.82 -26.49
C LEU A 429 -3.91 -25.37 -25.16
N THR A 430 -3.00 -25.76 -24.28
CA THR A 430 -3.33 -26.17 -22.91
C THR A 430 -2.84 -25.10 -21.95
N VAL A 431 -3.71 -24.69 -21.03
CA VAL A 431 -3.38 -23.71 -19.97
C VAL A 431 -3.78 -24.29 -18.62
N VAL A 432 -2.87 -24.18 -17.65
CA VAL A 432 -3.09 -24.53 -16.25
C VAL A 432 -2.77 -23.31 -15.40
N VAL A 433 -3.71 -22.93 -14.54
CA VAL A 433 -3.50 -21.92 -13.51
C VAL A 433 -3.56 -22.61 -12.16
N ALA A 434 -2.68 -22.23 -11.24
CA ALA A 434 -2.70 -22.73 -9.88
C ALA A 434 -2.44 -21.62 -8.85
N ASP A 435 -3.03 -21.79 -7.67
CA ASP A 435 -2.96 -20.88 -6.52
C ASP A 435 -2.32 -21.65 -5.35
N ALA A 436 -1.21 -21.15 -4.81
CA ALA A 436 -0.63 -21.72 -3.58
C ALA A 436 -1.41 -21.21 -2.36
N GLY A 437 -2.29 -22.06 -1.82
CA GLY A 437 -3.02 -21.76 -0.59
C GLY A 437 -2.02 -21.60 0.57
N GLN A 438 -2.18 -20.59 1.42
CA GLN A 438 -1.29 -20.35 2.58
C GLN A 438 0.21 -20.25 2.23
N PHE A 439 0.56 -19.94 0.98
CA PHE A 439 1.91 -19.91 0.42
C PHE A 439 3.04 -19.41 1.34
N TYR A 440 2.84 -18.30 2.06
CA TYR A 440 3.87 -17.77 2.95
C TYR A 440 4.20 -18.71 4.12
N GLU A 441 3.20 -19.40 4.64
CA GLU A 441 3.31 -20.26 5.82
C GLU A 441 3.96 -21.62 5.51
N GLU A 442 3.99 -22.02 4.23
CA GLU A 442 4.64 -23.26 3.77
C GLU A 442 6.16 -23.07 3.57
N VAL A 443 6.61 -21.85 3.29
CA VAL A 443 8.04 -21.58 3.05
C VAL A 443 8.81 -21.48 4.36
N SER A 444 9.82 -22.35 4.51
CA SER A 444 10.74 -22.32 5.65
C SER A 444 11.62 -21.05 5.64
N PRO A 445 11.75 -20.35 6.79
CA PRO A 445 12.69 -19.23 6.92
C PRO A 445 14.14 -19.62 6.59
N ALA A 446 14.55 -20.85 6.94
CA ALA A 446 15.90 -21.35 6.66
C ALA A 446 16.13 -21.56 5.16
N ALA A 447 15.16 -22.15 4.45
CA ALA A 447 15.23 -22.32 3.00
C ALA A 447 15.31 -20.97 2.28
N ALA A 448 14.56 -19.96 2.74
CA ALA A 448 14.64 -18.61 2.22
C ALA A 448 16.01 -17.95 2.48
N CYS A 449 16.60 -18.14 3.66
CA CYS A 449 17.97 -17.68 3.97
C CYS A 449 19.01 -18.30 3.04
N ASN A 450 18.92 -19.60 2.77
CA ASN A 450 19.82 -20.30 1.85
C ASN A 450 19.68 -19.75 0.43
N ALA A 451 18.46 -19.55 -0.06
CA ALA A 451 18.20 -18.98 -1.37
C ALA A 451 18.78 -17.56 -1.52
N VAL A 452 18.53 -16.66 -0.55
CA VAL A 452 19.08 -15.30 -0.58
C VAL A 452 20.61 -15.31 -0.50
N THR A 453 21.19 -16.20 0.31
CA THR A 453 22.65 -16.37 0.39
C THR A 453 23.24 -16.75 -0.96
N GLY A 454 22.65 -17.74 -1.65
CA GLY A 454 23.08 -18.13 -3.00
C GLY A 454 23.00 -16.98 -4.00
N ILE A 455 21.95 -16.16 -3.94
CA ILE A 455 21.77 -14.97 -4.80
C ILE A 455 22.83 -13.90 -4.49
N VAL A 456 23.08 -13.62 -3.21
CA VAL A 456 24.08 -12.63 -2.78
C VAL A 456 25.50 -13.08 -3.14
N LEU A 457 25.81 -14.38 -3.00
CA LEU A 457 27.09 -14.93 -3.42
C LEU A 457 27.31 -14.79 -4.93
N LYS A 458 26.29 -15.04 -5.76
CA LYS A 458 26.35 -14.77 -7.21
C LYS A 458 26.63 -13.29 -7.51
N ALA A 459 25.98 -12.38 -6.77
CA ALA A 459 26.23 -10.95 -6.92
C ALA A 459 27.67 -10.57 -6.55
N SER A 460 28.18 -11.10 -5.44
CA SER A 460 29.55 -10.90 -4.98
C SER A 460 30.58 -11.43 -5.99
N ARG A 461 30.38 -12.65 -6.50
CA ARG A 461 31.24 -13.25 -7.54
C ARG A 461 31.23 -12.46 -8.86
N ALA A 462 30.13 -11.77 -9.16
CA ALA A 462 30.05 -10.85 -10.28
C ALA A 462 30.64 -9.45 -10.00
N GLY A 463 31.35 -9.27 -8.87
CA GLY A 463 32.08 -8.06 -8.51
C GLY A 463 31.25 -6.99 -7.78
N TRP A 464 29.96 -7.24 -7.51
CA TRP A 464 29.11 -6.27 -6.84
C TRP A 464 29.31 -6.30 -5.33
N THR A 465 29.36 -5.13 -4.70
CA THR A 465 29.57 -5.01 -3.24
C THR A 465 28.43 -4.28 -2.55
N HIS A 466 27.67 -3.47 -3.28
CA HIS A 466 26.62 -2.61 -2.75
C HIS A 466 25.35 -2.59 -3.60
N VAL A 467 24.24 -2.23 -2.96
CA VAL A 467 22.97 -1.90 -3.60
C VAL A 467 22.55 -0.49 -3.22
N ALA A 468 22.29 0.35 -4.22
CA ALA A 468 21.74 1.68 -4.04
C ALA A 468 20.21 1.63 -4.22
N VAL A 469 19.47 2.14 -3.24
CA VAL A 469 18.00 2.19 -3.28
C VAL A 469 17.51 3.63 -3.11
N HIS A 470 16.74 4.12 -4.07
CA HIS A 470 16.24 5.50 -4.03
C HIS A 470 15.38 5.75 -2.78
N ARG A 471 15.59 6.90 -2.09
CA ARG A 471 14.91 7.34 -0.87
C ARG A 471 13.43 7.56 -1.08
N SER A 472 13.04 8.10 -2.24
CA SER A 472 11.62 8.31 -2.58
C SER A 472 10.88 7.00 -2.91
N CYS A 473 9.58 7.12 -3.21
CA CYS A 473 8.74 6.00 -3.58
C CYS A 473 9.03 5.46 -5.00
N LYS A 474 9.75 6.21 -5.85
CA LYS A 474 10.10 5.77 -7.22
C LYS A 474 10.90 4.46 -7.18
N LYS A 475 10.65 3.55 -8.12
CA LYS A 475 11.20 2.18 -8.18
C LYS A 475 12.64 2.13 -8.74
N GLN A 476 13.50 3.05 -8.33
CA GLN A 476 14.88 3.08 -8.81
C GLN A 476 15.80 2.44 -7.77
N SER A 477 16.47 1.36 -8.18
CA SER A 477 17.57 0.72 -7.46
C SER A 477 18.57 0.17 -8.48
N PHE A 478 19.84 0.14 -8.11
CA PHE A 478 20.91 -0.38 -8.96
C PHE A 478 22.04 -0.99 -8.11
N LEU A 479 22.86 -1.83 -8.73
CA LEU A 479 24.02 -2.45 -8.12
C LEU A 479 25.24 -1.53 -8.29
N SER A 480 26.15 -1.55 -7.32
CA SER A 480 27.39 -0.77 -7.39
C SER A 480 28.56 -1.52 -6.77
N THR A 481 29.76 -1.20 -7.23
CA THR A 481 31.04 -1.69 -6.68
C THR A 481 31.62 -0.72 -5.65
N ARG A 482 31.12 0.53 -5.58
CA ARG A 482 31.57 1.58 -4.66
C ARG A 482 30.39 2.37 -4.08
N VAL A 483 30.59 2.96 -2.91
CA VAL A 483 29.64 3.95 -2.36
C VAL A 483 29.99 5.32 -2.95
N SER A 484 29.05 5.98 -3.63
CA SER A 484 29.29 7.34 -4.12
C SER A 484 29.30 8.36 -2.97
N PRO A 485 30.22 9.36 -2.97
CA PRO A 485 30.34 10.35 -1.89
C PRO A 485 29.09 11.23 -1.72
N PRO A 486 28.90 11.87 -0.55
CA PRO A 486 27.64 12.45 -0.12
C PRO A 486 27.41 13.86 -0.68
N MET A 487 27.43 14.05 -2.00
CA MET A 487 26.86 15.25 -2.62
C MET A 487 25.41 14.98 -3.04
N GLY A 488 24.47 15.27 -2.13
CA GLY A 488 23.04 15.41 -2.44
C GLY A 488 22.23 14.14 -2.79
N SER A 489 22.77 12.94 -2.65
CA SER A 489 22.23 11.77 -3.36
C SER A 489 20.93 11.23 -2.76
N GLY A 490 19.86 11.21 -3.56
CA GLY A 490 18.53 10.70 -3.21
C GLY A 490 18.47 9.19 -2.93
N PHE A 491 19.56 8.53 -2.51
CA PHE A 491 19.69 7.09 -2.34
C PHE A 491 20.05 6.69 -0.90
N VAL A 492 19.78 5.42 -0.58
CA VAL A 492 20.22 4.71 0.62
C VAL A 492 21.05 3.54 0.12
N TRP A 493 22.27 3.44 0.61
CA TRP A 493 23.23 2.42 0.22
C TRP A 493 23.25 1.30 1.24
N PHE A 494 23.27 0.06 0.77
CA PHE A 494 23.47 -1.10 1.62
C PHE A 494 24.59 -1.95 1.03
N SER A 495 25.53 -2.39 1.86
CA SER A 495 26.44 -3.45 1.44
C SER A 495 25.66 -4.76 1.28
N LEU A 496 26.21 -5.71 0.52
CA LEU A 496 25.64 -7.05 0.42
C LEU A 496 25.53 -7.72 1.80
N ARG A 497 26.51 -7.52 2.68
CA ARG A 497 26.48 -7.99 4.07
C ARG A 497 25.31 -7.40 4.85
N GLU A 498 25.09 -6.09 4.75
CA GLU A 498 23.96 -5.44 5.42
C GLU A 498 22.60 -5.95 4.91
N ILE A 499 22.49 -6.25 3.62
CA ILE A 499 21.28 -6.88 3.08
C ILE A 499 21.07 -8.26 3.68
N THR A 500 22.09 -9.11 3.72
CA THR A 500 22.00 -10.48 4.27
C THR A 500 21.67 -10.45 5.76
N CYS A 501 22.37 -9.66 6.57
CA CYS A 501 22.11 -9.53 8.00
C CYS A 501 20.69 -9.02 8.28
N ALA A 502 20.23 -7.99 7.55
CA ALA A 502 18.86 -7.50 7.70
C ALA A 502 17.82 -8.54 7.25
N PHE A 503 18.11 -9.30 6.19
CA PHE A 503 17.24 -10.38 5.75
C PHE A 503 17.11 -11.47 6.83
N PHE A 504 18.23 -11.96 7.36
CA PHE A 504 18.26 -13.00 8.39
C PHE A 504 17.55 -12.53 9.66
N ALA A 505 17.80 -11.30 10.09
CA ALA A 505 17.13 -10.72 11.25
C ALA A 505 15.60 -10.68 11.08
N ALA A 506 15.09 -10.43 9.87
CA ALA A 506 13.66 -10.51 9.61
C ALA A 506 13.12 -11.95 9.62
N MET A 507 13.93 -12.94 9.20
CA MET A 507 13.59 -14.36 9.24
C MET A 507 13.60 -14.95 10.65
N CYS A 508 14.32 -14.33 11.59
CA CYS A 508 14.28 -14.69 13.02
C CYS A 508 12.96 -14.33 13.73
N VAL A 509 12.06 -13.57 13.08
CA VAL A 509 10.79 -13.16 13.68
C VAL A 509 9.76 -14.28 13.56
N SER A 510 9.82 -15.20 14.52
CA SER A 510 8.94 -16.39 14.59
C SER A 510 7.89 -16.33 15.69
N LEU A 511 7.77 -15.21 16.42
CA LEU A 511 6.81 -15.02 17.51
C LEU A 511 5.89 -13.83 17.20
N VAL A 512 4.61 -13.96 17.53
CA VAL A 512 3.59 -12.91 17.37
C VAL A 512 2.57 -12.93 18.49
N SER A 513 1.97 -11.78 18.80
CA SER A 513 0.90 -11.68 19.79
C SER A 513 -0.48 -11.88 19.15
N VAL A 514 -1.32 -12.71 19.75
CA VAL A 514 -2.74 -12.88 19.42
C VAL A 514 -3.53 -12.35 20.62
N GLY A 515 -3.82 -11.05 20.60
CA GLY A 515 -4.29 -10.35 21.80
C GLY A 515 -3.24 -10.32 22.91
N HIS A 516 -3.57 -10.93 24.05
CA HIS A 516 -2.64 -11.13 25.18
C HIS A 516 -1.81 -12.42 25.07
N LEU A 517 -2.20 -13.39 24.22
CA LEU A 517 -1.48 -14.64 23.99
C LEU A 517 -0.28 -14.44 23.05
N VAL A 518 0.64 -15.39 23.04
CA VAL A 518 1.76 -15.47 22.11
C VAL A 518 1.70 -16.77 21.31
N ALA A 519 1.86 -16.66 20.00
CA ALA A 519 1.97 -17.80 19.10
C ALA A 519 3.33 -17.80 18.39
N SER A 520 3.85 -18.98 18.10
CA SER A 520 5.00 -19.18 17.23
C SER A 520 4.58 -19.64 15.84
N LEU A 521 5.35 -19.26 14.83
CA LEU A 521 5.17 -19.63 13.43
C LEU A 521 6.30 -20.56 12.97
N LYS A 522 5.96 -21.62 12.22
CA LYS A 522 6.93 -22.46 11.51
C LYS A 522 7.40 -21.80 10.21
N GLY A 523 6.47 -21.20 9.45
CA GLY A 523 6.75 -20.55 8.18
C GLY A 523 6.81 -19.02 8.25
N LEU A 524 6.68 -18.36 7.10
CA LEU A 524 6.75 -16.91 7.02
C LEU A 524 5.38 -16.27 7.32
N PRO A 525 5.33 -15.18 8.12
CA PRO A 525 4.08 -14.51 8.40
C PRO A 525 3.57 -13.71 7.19
N ILE A 526 2.26 -13.79 6.93
CA ILE A 526 1.57 -12.84 6.05
C ILE A 526 1.66 -11.44 6.68
N GLY A 527 2.11 -10.45 5.93
CA GLY A 527 2.36 -9.09 6.44
C GLY A 527 3.76 -8.88 7.04
N GLY A 528 4.61 -9.91 7.04
CA GLY A 528 6.01 -9.81 7.46
C GLY A 528 6.83 -8.80 6.67
N LEU A 529 7.90 -8.29 7.28
CA LEU A 529 8.73 -7.21 6.73
C LEU A 529 9.32 -7.58 5.36
N LEU A 530 9.82 -8.81 5.25
CA LEU A 530 10.53 -9.34 4.09
C LEU A 530 9.95 -10.68 3.59
N SER A 531 8.79 -11.12 4.09
CA SER A 531 8.19 -12.42 3.71
C SER A 531 8.01 -12.56 2.20
N ARG A 532 7.60 -11.49 1.50
CA ARG A 532 7.51 -11.52 0.03
C ARG A 532 8.87 -11.75 -0.63
N ALA A 533 9.89 -11.00 -0.23
CA ALA A 533 11.22 -11.17 -0.80
C ALA A 533 11.78 -12.57 -0.51
N ALA A 534 11.51 -13.10 0.68
CA ALA A 534 11.89 -14.43 1.11
C ALA A 534 11.25 -15.52 0.24
N THR A 535 9.92 -15.49 0.09
CA THR A 535 9.21 -16.45 -0.75
C THR A 535 9.58 -16.34 -2.23
N SER A 536 9.74 -15.10 -2.74
CA SER A 536 10.24 -14.84 -4.09
C SER A 536 11.63 -15.42 -4.33
N ALA A 537 12.57 -15.25 -3.40
CA ALA A 537 13.93 -15.77 -3.53
C ALA A 537 13.97 -17.30 -3.56
N TYR A 538 13.22 -17.95 -2.65
CA TYR A 538 13.11 -19.40 -2.57
C TYR A 538 12.56 -19.98 -3.88
N LEU A 539 11.37 -19.54 -4.30
CA LEU A 539 10.75 -20.04 -5.52
C LEU A 539 11.56 -19.72 -6.77
N ALA A 540 12.12 -18.52 -6.88
CA ALA A 540 12.92 -18.15 -8.04
C ALA A 540 14.17 -19.03 -8.18
N SER A 541 14.74 -19.48 -7.05
CA SER A 541 15.89 -20.39 -7.07
C SER A 541 15.48 -21.79 -7.56
N ALA A 542 14.34 -22.32 -7.12
CA ALA A 542 13.80 -23.59 -7.59
C ALA A 542 13.43 -23.54 -9.08
N GLU A 543 12.76 -22.46 -9.52
CA GLU A 543 12.43 -22.22 -10.93
C GLU A 543 13.68 -22.10 -11.79
N GLN A 544 14.71 -21.39 -11.32
CA GLN A 544 15.96 -21.22 -12.05
C GLN A 544 16.69 -22.55 -12.23
N PHE A 545 16.68 -23.42 -11.22
CA PHE A 545 17.21 -24.78 -11.34
C PHE A 545 16.45 -25.56 -12.42
N TRP A 546 15.11 -25.54 -12.38
CA TRP A 546 14.27 -26.17 -13.40
C TRP A 546 14.54 -25.65 -14.81
N PHE A 547 14.74 -24.34 -14.99
CA PHE A 547 14.99 -23.75 -16.31
C PHE A 547 16.40 -24.00 -16.83
N SER A 548 17.41 -24.08 -15.97
CA SER A 548 18.81 -24.29 -16.37
C SER A 548 19.18 -25.76 -16.58
N SER A 549 18.56 -26.69 -15.83
CA SER A 549 18.92 -28.11 -15.89
C SER A 549 18.15 -28.88 -16.96
N SER A 550 18.79 -29.10 -18.12
CA SER A 550 18.21 -29.98 -19.16
C SER A 550 18.15 -31.44 -18.71
N ALA A 551 19.13 -31.90 -17.92
CA ALA A 551 19.19 -33.25 -17.38
C ALA A 551 18.00 -33.53 -16.46
N SER A 552 17.71 -32.63 -15.51
CA SER A 552 16.56 -32.77 -14.60
C SER A 552 15.23 -32.85 -15.35
N ARG A 553 15.04 -32.01 -16.39
CA ARG A 553 13.85 -32.08 -17.24
C ARG A 553 13.75 -33.41 -17.98
N HIS A 554 14.87 -33.88 -18.54
CA HIS A 554 14.91 -35.14 -19.27
C HIS A 554 14.58 -36.33 -18.36
N GLN A 555 15.14 -36.36 -17.15
CA GLN A 555 14.85 -37.38 -16.14
C GLN A 555 13.37 -37.39 -15.75
N ALA A 556 12.72 -36.23 -15.70
CA ALA A 556 11.28 -36.11 -15.48
C ALA A 556 10.42 -36.42 -16.73
N GLY A 557 11.03 -36.81 -17.85
CA GLY A 557 10.36 -37.13 -19.11
C GLY A 557 9.97 -35.91 -19.95
N PHE A 558 10.49 -34.72 -19.67
CA PHE A 558 10.22 -33.50 -20.43
C PHE A 558 11.33 -33.22 -21.44
N ARG A 559 10.94 -33.16 -22.73
CA ARG A 559 11.83 -32.81 -23.84
C ARG A 559 11.51 -31.42 -24.40
N SER A 560 12.55 -30.73 -24.87
CA SER A 560 12.38 -29.38 -25.45
C SER A 560 12.01 -29.46 -26.93
N VAL A 561 10.91 -28.80 -27.29
CA VAL A 561 10.51 -28.55 -28.68
C VAL A 561 11.46 -27.52 -29.31
N SER A 562 11.99 -27.85 -30.49
CA SER A 562 12.94 -27.01 -31.24
C SER A 562 14.17 -26.61 -30.40
N GLY A 563 14.65 -27.50 -29.53
CA GLY A 563 15.85 -27.30 -28.72
C GLY A 563 15.74 -26.27 -27.59
N LEU A 564 14.60 -25.58 -27.42
CA LEU A 564 14.43 -24.50 -26.44
C LEU A 564 13.22 -24.73 -25.53
N TRP A 565 13.47 -24.77 -24.21
CA TRP A 565 12.41 -24.99 -23.22
C TRP A 565 11.27 -23.95 -23.31
N ARG A 566 11.61 -22.67 -23.55
CA ARG A 566 10.64 -21.58 -23.73
C ARG A 566 9.68 -21.75 -24.91
N ASN A 567 10.04 -22.58 -25.90
CA ASN A 567 9.16 -22.92 -27.02
C ASN A 567 8.19 -24.05 -26.64
N THR A 568 8.52 -24.82 -25.60
CA THR A 568 7.74 -25.97 -25.12
C THR A 568 6.70 -25.53 -24.12
N MET A 569 7.09 -24.73 -23.13
CA MET A 569 6.25 -24.34 -22.01
C MET A 569 6.49 -22.89 -21.62
N LEU A 570 5.38 -22.15 -21.48
CA LEU A 570 5.34 -20.88 -20.81
C LEU A 570 5.16 -21.15 -19.32
N HIS A 571 6.05 -20.59 -18.50
CA HIS A 571 5.97 -20.67 -17.05
C HIS A 571 6.09 -19.26 -16.49
N LEU A 572 5.02 -18.75 -15.88
CA LEU A 572 5.02 -17.46 -15.19
C LEU A 572 4.42 -17.62 -13.80
N ARG A 573 4.95 -16.86 -12.84
CA ARG A 573 4.43 -16.77 -11.48
C ARG A 573 4.23 -15.32 -11.09
N TYR A 574 3.22 -15.04 -10.28
CA TYR A 574 3.05 -13.77 -9.60
C TYR A 574 2.81 -14.06 -8.13
N ILE A 575 3.87 -14.00 -7.33
CA ILE A 575 3.87 -14.38 -5.92
C ILE A 575 3.38 -15.83 -5.74
N ASP A 576 2.09 -16.04 -5.43
CA ASP A 576 1.38 -17.29 -5.15
C ASP A 576 0.57 -17.83 -6.36
N ASP A 577 0.35 -17.01 -7.39
CA ASP A 577 -0.40 -17.38 -8.60
C ASP A 577 0.54 -17.85 -9.72
N VAL A 578 0.44 -19.10 -10.17
CA VAL A 578 1.24 -19.66 -11.29
C VAL A 578 0.36 -19.90 -12.52
N ILE A 579 0.90 -19.60 -13.70
CA ILE A 579 0.33 -20.03 -14.98
C ILE A 579 1.37 -20.83 -15.77
N LEU A 580 0.93 -22.00 -16.23
CA LEU A 580 1.63 -22.84 -17.19
C LEU A 580 0.81 -22.88 -18.49
N ALA A 581 1.46 -22.72 -19.63
CA ALA A 581 0.80 -22.91 -20.92
C ALA A 581 1.71 -23.63 -21.92
N SER A 582 1.13 -24.48 -22.75
CA SER A 582 1.88 -25.22 -23.77
C SER A 582 1.00 -25.55 -24.98
N ARG A 583 1.64 -25.55 -26.15
CA ARG A 583 1.08 -26.14 -27.38
C ARG A 583 1.56 -27.58 -27.62
N ALA A 584 2.49 -28.07 -26.80
CA ALA A 584 3.12 -29.38 -26.95
C ALA A 584 2.73 -30.37 -25.84
N LEU A 585 2.40 -29.89 -24.64
CA LEU A 585 2.09 -30.71 -23.47
C LEU A 585 0.59 -30.73 -23.19
N CYS A 586 0.07 -31.90 -22.78
CA CYS A 586 -1.29 -32.02 -22.26
C CYS A 586 -1.40 -31.41 -20.86
N ARG A 587 -2.64 -31.32 -20.37
CA ARG A 587 -2.95 -30.75 -19.06
C ARG A 587 -2.28 -31.52 -17.92
N GLN A 588 -2.38 -32.85 -17.92
CA GLN A 588 -1.80 -33.68 -16.87
C GLN A 588 -0.28 -33.49 -16.79
N CYS A 589 0.43 -33.51 -17.93
CA CYS A 589 1.86 -33.26 -17.93
C CYS A 589 2.24 -31.85 -17.45
N LEU A 590 1.40 -30.83 -17.63
CA LEU A 590 1.62 -29.52 -17.01
C LEU A 590 1.37 -29.55 -15.50
N MET A 591 0.38 -30.32 -15.02
CA MET A 591 0.12 -30.48 -13.59
C MET A 591 1.28 -31.19 -12.88
N ASP A 592 1.90 -32.17 -13.52
CA ASP A 592 3.05 -32.90 -12.97
C ASP A 592 4.28 -32.01 -12.76
N VAL A 593 4.36 -30.84 -13.43
CA VAL A 593 5.47 -29.88 -13.22
C VAL A 593 5.45 -29.28 -11.82
N PHE A 594 4.28 -29.09 -11.22
CA PHE A 594 4.16 -28.44 -9.91
C PHE A 594 4.92 -29.15 -8.80
N PRO A 595 4.69 -30.43 -8.50
CA PRO A 595 5.44 -31.12 -7.44
C PRO A 595 6.94 -31.26 -7.72
N ILE A 596 7.35 -31.20 -9.00
CA ILE A 596 8.77 -31.27 -9.39
C ILE A 596 9.48 -29.95 -9.13
N VAL A 597 8.87 -28.83 -9.52
CA VAL A 597 9.48 -27.49 -9.38
C VAL A 597 9.26 -26.91 -7.99
N TYR A 598 8.16 -27.28 -7.34
CA TYR A 598 7.71 -26.72 -6.07
C TYR A 598 7.40 -27.81 -5.03
N PRO A 599 8.40 -28.61 -4.61
CA PRO A 599 8.15 -29.78 -3.77
C PRO A 599 7.57 -29.43 -2.38
N GLU A 600 7.91 -28.27 -1.83
CA GLU A 600 7.44 -27.84 -0.50
C GLU A 600 6.13 -27.03 -0.55
N VAL A 601 5.62 -26.68 -1.75
CA VAL A 601 4.49 -25.76 -1.89
C VAL A 601 3.30 -26.45 -2.56
N SER A 602 2.16 -26.43 -1.88
CA SER A 602 0.95 -27.09 -2.36
C SER A 602 0.13 -26.17 -3.26
N PHE A 603 0.16 -26.44 -4.57
CA PHE A 603 -0.58 -25.68 -5.56
C PHE A 603 -1.97 -26.27 -5.82
N LYS A 604 -3.00 -25.46 -5.59
CA LYS A 604 -4.38 -25.79 -5.97
C LYS A 604 -4.61 -25.41 -7.42
N ILE A 605 -4.81 -26.42 -8.27
CA ILE A 605 -5.00 -26.24 -9.70
C ILE A 605 -6.46 -25.83 -10.01
N ALA A 606 -6.64 -24.78 -10.81
CA ALA A 606 -7.95 -24.32 -11.26
C ALA A 606 -8.60 -25.36 -12.19
N PRO A 607 -9.95 -25.52 -12.18
CA PRO A 607 -10.63 -26.50 -13.00
C PRO A 607 -10.45 -26.26 -14.51
N THR A 608 -10.68 -27.30 -15.31
CA THR A 608 -10.67 -27.20 -16.77
C THR A 608 -11.81 -26.31 -17.26
N GLY A 609 -11.56 -25.54 -18.31
CA GLY A 609 -12.58 -24.68 -18.93
C GLY A 609 -12.09 -24.09 -20.24
N SER A 610 -13.03 -23.59 -21.05
CA SER A 610 -12.76 -22.91 -22.33
C SER A 610 -11.96 -21.61 -22.15
N SER A 611 -11.97 -21.03 -20.95
CA SER A 611 -11.10 -19.94 -20.57
C SER A 611 -10.50 -20.14 -19.19
N GLN A 612 -9.28 -19.62 -19.00
CA GLN A 612 -8.57 -19.65 -17.74
C GLN A 612 -8.34 -18.22 -17.25
N THR A 613 -8.50 -17.99 -15.95
CA THR A 613 -8.24 -16.69 -15.33
C THR A 613 -6.92 -16.73 -14.59
N TRP A 614 -5.98 -15.85 -14.93
CA TRP A 614 -4.77 -15.63 -14.17
C TRP A 614 -4.62 -14.14 -13.86
N LEU A 615 -4.51 -13.79 -12.58
CA LEU A 615 -4.50 -12.41 -12.09
C LEU A 615 -5.77 -11.63 -12.51
N ASP A 616 -5.59 -10.54 -13.24
CA ASP A 616 -6.64 -9.72 -13.83
C ASP A 616 -6.81 -9.99 -15.33
N MET A 617 -6.36 -11.15 -15.81
CA MET A 617 -6.43 -11.55 -17.22
C MET A 617 -7.27 -12.83 -17.38
N GLN A 618 -7.96 -12.93 -18.50
CA GLN A 618 -8.68 -14.11 -18.95
C GLN A 618 -8.06 -14.54 -20.29
N ILE A 619 -7.69 -15.81 -20.37
CA ILE A 619 -7.08 -16.44 -21.54
C ILE A 619 -8.13 -17.39 -22.12
N ASP A 620 -8.44 -17.23 -23.40
CA ASP A 620 -9.25 -18.17 -24.15
C ASP A 620 -8.37 -19.34 -24.62
N CYS A 621 -8.68 -20.56 -24.19
CA CYS A 621 -7.86 -21.73 -24.46
C CYS A 621 -7.98 -22.24 -25.89
N VAL A 622 -8.97 -21.77 -26.66
CA VAL A 622 -9.20 -22.19 -28.05
C VAL A 622 -8.45 -21.24 -29.00
N THR A 623 -8.70 -19.95 -28.85
CA THR A 623 -8.14 -18.90 -29.72
C THR A 623 -6.76 -18.43 -29.25
N GLY A 624 -6.43 -18.61 -27.97
CA GLY A 624 -5.25 -18.02 -27.35
C GLY A 624 -5.38 -16.52 -27.07
N ASP A 625 -6.57 -15.94 -27.27
CA ASP A 625 -6.80 -14.52 -27.02
C ASP A 625 -6.74 -14.22 -25.51
N ILE A 626 -6.18 -13.06 -25.18
CA ILE A 626 -6.12 -12.55 -23.81
C ILE A 626 -7.01 -11.31 -23.73
N ALA A 627 -7.76 -11.19 -22.63
CA ALA A 627 -8.52 -9.99 -22.27
C ALA A 627 -8.37 -9.71 -20.78
N PRO A 628 -8.60 -8.48 -20.30
CA PRO A 628 -8.75 -8.28 -18.87
C PRO A 628 -9.97 -9.03 -18.34
N LYS A 629 -9.86 -9.59 -17.13
CA LYS A 629 -10.96 -10.26 -16.43
C LYS A 629 -12.11 -9.26 -16.27
N PRO A 630 -13.34 -9.58 -16.73
CA PRO A 630 -14.49 -8.73 -16.50
C PRO A 630 -14.74 -8.63 -14.99
N ARG A 631 -14.79 -7.40 -14.47
CA ARG A 631 -15.14 -7.11 -13.08
C ARG A 631 -16.23 -6.06 -13.05
N LYS A 632 -17.24 -6.27 -12.22
CA LYS A 632 -18.23 -5.22 -11.93
C LYS A 632 -17.50 -4.05 -11.26
N PRO A 633 -17.64 -2.81 -11.75
CA PRO A 633 -17.03 -1.65 -11.13
C PRO A 633 -17.57 -1.47 -9.71
N CYS A 634 -16.72 -1.62 -8.69
CA CYS A 634 -17.11 -1.32 -7.31
C CYS A 634 -16.93 0.18 -7.04
N THR A 635 -17.78 1.00 -7.66
CA THR A 635 -17.78 2.46 -7.44
C THR A 635 -18.62 2.81 -6.22
N PRO A 636 -18.32 3.89 -5.50
CA PRO A 636 -19.29 4.46 -4.58
C PRO A 636 -20.56 4.88 -5.37
N PRO A 637 -21.72 4.98 -4.70
CA PRO A 637 -22.93 5.45 -5.34
C PRO A 637 -22.74 6.81 -6.04
N PRO A 638 -23.44 7.09 -7.16
CA PRO A 638 -23.29 8.35 -7.90
C PRO A 638 -23.57 9.59 -7.05
N TRP A 639 -24.51 9.51 -6.10
CA TRP A 639 -24.81 10.62 -5.18
C TRP A 639 -23.69 10.90 -4.18
N ALA A 640 -22.80 9.92 -3.94
CA ALA A 640 -21.69 10.02 -2.98
C ALA A 640 -20.39 10.56 -3.61
N THR A 641 -20.36 10.76 -4.93
CA THR A 641 -19.14 11.10 -5.68
C THR A 641 -19.35 12.21 -6.68
N SER A 642 -18.26 12.86 -7.10
CA SER A 642 -18.34 13.88 -8.15
C SER A 642 -18.54 13.23 -9.52
N LYS A 643 -19.24 13.91 -10.44
CA LYS A 643 -19.40 13.46 -11.84
C LYS A 643 -18.06 13.25 -12.56
N GLN A 644 -16.99 13.88 -12.08
CA GLN A 644 -15.63 13.73 -12.63
C GLN A 644 -14.98 12.41 -12.23
N TYR A 645 -15.51 11.68 -11.24
CA TYR A 645 -14.93 10.43 -10.72
C TYR A 645 -14.85 9.32 -11.79
N ILE A 646 -15.84 9.21 -12.66
CA ILE A 646 -15.89 8.12 -13.64
C ILE A 646 -14.94 8.32 -14.83
N ARG A 647 -14.52 9.55 -15.14
CA ARG A 647 -13.59 9.83 -16.24
C ARG A 647 -12.25 9.09 -16.09
N PRO A 648 -11.51 9.22 -14.98
CA PRO A 648 -10.26 8.47 -14.79
C PRO A 648 -10.50 6.96 -14.70
N LEU A 649 -11.67 6.52 -14.24
CA LEU A 649 -12.03 5.11 -14.17
C LEU A 649 -12.19 4.50 -15.57
N ILE A 650 -12.97 5.15 -16.44
CA ILE A 650 -13.14 4.74 -17.85
C ILE A 650 -11.80 4.78 -18.58
N LEU A 651 -11.03 5.85 -18.43
CA LEU A 651 -9.71 5.96 -19.04
C LEU A 651 -8.77 4.84 -18.56
N GLY A 652 -8.76 4.54 -17.26
CA GLY A 652 -7.98 3.44 -16.69
C GLY A 652 -8.39 2.07 -17.25
N ALA A 653 -9.70 1.82 -17.38
CA ALA A 653 -10.23 0.60 -17.98
C ALA A 653 -9.79 0.46 -19.45
N MET A 654 -9.88 1.55 -20.23
CA MET A 654 -9.42 1.57 -21.63
C MET A 654 -7.93 1.28 -21.74
N LEU A 655 -7.09 1.99 -20.98
CA LEU A 655 -5.64 1.80 -20.98
C LEU A 655 -5.26 0.37 -20.59
N ARG A 656 -5.95 -0.22 -19.60
CA ARG A 656 -5.72 -1.61 -19.20
C ARG A 656 -6.15 -2.59 -20.29
N ALA A 657 -7.32 -2.37 -20.90
CA ALA A 657 -7.82 -3.20 -21.99
C ALA A 657 -6.84 -3.24 -23.17
N THR A 658 -6.38 -2.07 -23.62
CA THR A 658 -5.38 -1.99 -24.71
C THR A 658 -4.03 -2.58 -24.30
N ALA A 659 -3.63 -2.43 -23.05
CA ALA A 659 -2.35 -2.98 -22.56
C ALA A 659 -2.36 -4.50 -22.41
N VAL A 660 -3.51 -5.11 -22.11
CA VAL A 660 -3.63 -6.56 -21.87
C VAL A 660 -4.03 -7.30 -23.13
N SER A 661 -5.02 -6.80 -23.86
CA SER A 661 -5.66 -7.59 -24.91
C SER A 661 -4.72 -7.92 -26.07
N THR A 662 -4.96 -9.07 -26.70
CA THR A 662 -4.28 -9.52 -27.93
C THR A 662 -5.02 -9.07 -29.19
N SER A 663 -6.33 -8.86 -29.12
CA SER A 663 -7.16 -8.50 -30.28
C SER A 663 -8.03 -7.25 -30.04
N PRO A 664 -8.33 -6.45 -31.09
CA PRO A 664 -9.28 -5.33 -30.99
C PRO A 664 -10.68 -5.77 -30.54
N ARG A 665 -11.08 -7.00 -30.91
CA ARG A 665 -12.35 -7.61 -30.47
C ARG A 665 -12.39 -7.75 -28.94
N ALA A 666 -11.35 -8.32 -28.33
CA ALA A 666 -11.25 -8.48 -26.89
C ALA A 666 -11.35 -7.13 -26.15
N VAL A 667 -10.70 -6.08 -26.66
CA VAL A 667 -10.78 -4.71 -26.10
C VAL A 667 -12.22 -4.19 -26.13
N ARG A 668 -12.91 -4.31 -27.26
CA ARG A 668 -14.29 -3.84 -27.42
C ARG A 668 -15.24 -4.57 -26.48
N VAL A 669 -15.19 -5.90 -26.43
CA VAL A 669 -16.04 -6.72 -25.55
C VAL A 669 -15.84 -6.36 -24.08
N PHE A 670 -14.58 -6.22 -23.63
CA PHE A 670 -14.28 -5.81 -22.27
C PHE A 670 -14.87 -4.44 -21.95
N MET A 671 -14.66 -3.45 -22.82
CA MET A 671 -15.16 -2.09 -22.59
C MET A 671 -16.69 -2.01 -22.56
N LEU A 672 -17.39 -2.78 -23.39
CA LEU A 672 -18.86 -2.83 -23.35
C LEU A 672 -19.37 -3.39 -22.02
N ARG A 673 -18.80 -4.52 -21.55
CA ARG A 673 -19.12 -5.08 -20.22
C ARG A 673 -18.81 -4.10 -19.10
N PHE A 674 -17.70 -3.37 -19.21
CA PHE A 674 -17.32 -2.36 -18.22
C PHE A 674 -18.34 -1.21 -18.14
N LEU A 675 -18.79 -0.69 -19.28
CA LEU A 675 -19.79 0.37 -19.34
C LEU A 675 -21.17 -0.10 -18.85
N ALA A 676 -21.55 -1.34 -19.16
CA ALA A 676 -22.75 -1.97 -18.61
C ALA A 676 -22.67 -2.06 -17.07
N GLY A 677 -21.53 -2.49 -16.53
CA GLY A 677 -21.31 -2.54 -15.08
C GLY A 677 -21.40 -1.16 -14.39
N LEU A 678 -21.04 -0.06 -15.07
CA LEU A 678 -21.27 1.28 -14.52
C LEU A 678 -22.76 1.65 -14.45
N ARG A 679 -23.56 1.20 -15.43
CA ARG A 679 -25.02 1.40 -15.42
C ARG A 679 -25.67 0.61 -14.29
N GLU A 680 -25.29 -0.66 -14.13
CA GLU A 680 -25.72 -1.49 -13.00
C GLU A 680 -25.36 -0.86 -11.64
N ALA A 681 -24.20 -0.19 -11.56
CA ALA A 681 -23.79 0.56 -10.36
C ALA A 681 -24.54 1.90 -10.15
N GLY A 682 -25.55 2.20 -10.98
CA GLY A 682 -26.43 3.37 -10.86
C GLY A 682 -25.98 4.62 -11.63
N TRP A 683 -24.88 4.59 -12.36
CA TRP A 683 -24.42 5.77 -13.11
C TRP A 683 -25.34 6.07 -14.29
N SER A 684 -25.76 7.33 -14.45
CA SER A 684 -26.65 7.70 -15.55
C SER A 684 -25.93 7.65 -16.91
N LYS A 685 -26.66 7.29 -17.97
CA LYS A 685 -26.15 7.33 -19.36
C LYS A 685 -25.52 8.68 -19.68
N ARG A 686 -26.17 9.79 -19.30
CA ARG A 686 -25.68 11.15 -19.53
C ARG A 686 -24.30 11.39 -18.92
N VAL A 687 -24.07 10.90 -17.70
CA VAL A 687 -22.79 11.04 -16.99
C VAL A 687 -21.72 10.19 -17.67
N ILE A 688 -22.02 8.92 -18.00
CA ILE A 688 -21.11 8.02 -18.73
C ILE A 688 -20.72 8.60 -20.10
N CYS A 689 -21.70 9.08 -20.88
CA CYS A 689 -21.47 9.77 -22.15
C CYS A 689 -20.52 10.95 -21.95
N HIS A 690 -20.87 11.88 -21.06
CA HIS A 690 -20.06 13.06 -20.80
C HIS A 690 -18.61 12.68 -20.46
N ALA A 691 -18.40 11.69 -19.60
CA ALA A 691 -17.05 11.20 -19.29
C ALA A 691 -16.31 10.66 -20.53
N LEU A 692 -16.95 9.83 -21.36
CA LEU A 692 -16.36 9.31 -22.61
C LEU A 692 -16.01 10.41 -23.62
N PHE A 693 -16.84 11.44 -23.74
CA PHE A 693 -16.60 12.56 -24.66
C PHE A 693 -15.48 13.49 -24.17
N THR A 694 -15.27 13.59 -22.85
CA THR A 694 -14.17 14.37 -22.28
C THR A 694 -12.81 13.65 -22.27
N VAL A 695 -12.76 12.36 -22.60
CA VAL A 695 -11.49 11.63 -22.76
C VAL A 695 -10.90 11.93 -24.14
N HIS A 696 -9.66 12.43 -24.17
CA HIS A 696 -8.88 12.64 -25.38
C HIS A 696 -7.49 12.02 -25.23
N ARG A 697 -7.18 11.03 -26.06
CA ARG A 697 -5.87 10.36 -26.18
C ARG A 697 -5.74 9.77 -27.58
N ASP A 698 -4.72 10.17 -28.32
CA ASP A 698 -4.61 9.88 -29.76
C ASP A 698 -4.57 8.37 -30.04
N HIS A 699 -3.74 7.64 -29.29
CA HIS A 699 -3.64 6.17 -29.37
C HIS A 699 -4.93 5.42 -28.98
N LEU A 700 -5.93 6.09 -28.40
CA LEU A 700 -7.23 5.49 -28.05
C LEU A 700 -8.37 5.97 -28.97
N LEU A 701 -8.11 6.86 -29.94
CA LEU A 701 -9.15 7.43 -30.80
C LEU A 701 -10.00 6.38 -31.54
N PRO A 702 -9.44 5.30 -32.12
CA PRO A 702 -10.27 4.27 -32.78
C PRO A 702 -11.27 3.62 -31.82
N LEU A 703 -10.83 3.31 -30.60
CA LEU A 703 -11.69 2.75 -29.56
C LEU A 703 -12.72 3.76 -29.06
N LEU A 704 -12.33 5.04 -28.88
CA LEU A 704 -13.24 6.11 -28.47
C LEU A 704 -14.35 6.33 -29.51
N ARG A 705 -14.01 6.34 -30.80
CA ARG A 705 -15.00 6.46 -31.89
C ARG A 705 -16.02 5.32 -31.83
N PHE A 706 -15.55 4.08 -31.66
CA PHE A 706 -16.40 2.91 -31.48
C PHE A 706 -17.31 3.07 -30.25
N LEU A 707 -16.76 3.33 -29.07
CA LEU A 707 -17.55 3.43 -27.84
C LEU A 707 -18.54 4.58 -27.87
N ARG A 708 -18.18 5.73 -28.45
CA ARG A 708 -19.09 6.88 -28.63
C ARG A 708 -20.26 6.54 -29.55
N LYS A 709 -20.02 5.78 -30.63
CA LYS A 709 -21.10 5.29 -31.51
C LYS A 709 -21.99 4.30 -30.78
N VAL A 710 -21.42 3.33 -30.07
CA VAL A 710 -22.20 2.30 -29.35
C VAL A 710 -23.06 2.92 -28.25
N VAL A 711 -22.51 3.79 -27.40
CA VAL A 711 -23.29 4.37 -26.29
C VAL A 711 -24.45 5.26 -26.78
N ARG A 712 -24.39 5.74 -28.02
CA ARG A 712 -25.48 6.47 -28.69
C ARG A 712 -26.53 5.54 -29.31
N SER A 713 -26.21 4.30 -29.63
CA SER A 713 -27.13 3.40 -30.34
C SER A 713 -28.30 2.93 -29.48
N GLU A 714 -29.43 2.61 -30.12
CA GLU A 714 -30.55 1.93 -29.47
C GLU A 714 -30.18 0.53 -29.00
N GLY A 715 -29.32 -0.17 -29.74
CA GLY A 715 -28.85 -1.51 -29.36
C GLY A 715 -28.14 -1.52 -28.01
N PHE A 716 -27.39 -0.46 -27.67
CA PHE A 716 -26.84 -0.32 -26.32
C PHE A 716 -27.92 -0.04 -25.28
N GLN A 717 -29.05 0.58 -25.65
CA GLN A 717 -30.19 0.71 -24.73
C GLN A 717 -30.85 -0.63 -24.45
N ARG A 718 -30.98 -1.50 -25.48
CA ARG A 718 -31.55 -2.85 -25.32
C ARG A 718 -30.61 -3.78 -24.56
N LEU A 719 -29.30 -3.71 -24.81
CA LEU A 719 -28.29 -4.49 -24.08
C LEU A 719 -28.11 -4.07 -22.61
N LEU A 720 -28.72 -2.93 -22.23
CA LEU A 720 -28.75 -2.39 -20.87
C LEU A 720 -30.09 -2.57 -20.14
N ARG A 721 -31.14 -3.03 -20.84
CA ARG A 721 -32.38 -3.52 -20.25
C ARG A 721 -32.24 -5.01 -20.06
#